data_AF-A0A1A0HJY6-F1
#
_entry.id   AF-A0A1A0HJY6-F1
#
_cell.length_a   1.000
_cell.length_b   1.000
_cell.length_c   1.000
_cell.angle_alpha   90.00
_cell.angle_beta   90.00
_cell.angle_gamma   90.00
#
_symmetry.space_group_name_H-M   'P 1'
#
loop_
_entity.id
_entity.type
_entity.pdbx_description
1 polymer ?
#
loop_
_entity_poly.entity_id
_entity_poly.type
_entity_poly.pdbx_seq_one_letter_code
_entity_poly.pdbx_strand_id
1 'polypeptide(L)'
;MDLLSILDGTPEPPIVALHLPEINTLGEYHLATPMFEFQKELTDQIVSLHYPDILKYCETDAATHLLHKSLQICVDNCLLVATHPYLLIRHYMPKNLAAKELPAKLAETSGKFSVLRNLVHVVAASAARPAATHVAVVLRNDPRTFDLAEALLLGAAGPRGVVRHVGASVKKDLAKSARSAAREPPAVTVHLLPSDGQLTRTDGALAHVRFDVFVALDCSVDTAHPSVARWRRQGRAPGECAAAVIRLVPMLSVEHCLVDAARRGGAGGGTQRLGRGRGETGGETGGTTEEGIKGTTEGEVSGTTDGEARSTTDGQPAGTNGKATQSIPKSDRLYQLVAGAVCLRDQIGNLPPDLHPIYKQNLSYLAPTFFDHALRPGPDFAPWPLPELCRIPRFLPADVERSLLTEVVYHYTPYDTPPDALDLALAAGPPAHKRRSYYDAKRLQLDYVTNPLRNDYNTLSGIHNHHARPAGGAPHEGVLTHLLVSQLNCNYTALALLKQEHDAYAAHAAPPHHAACGRRVADTKKALALVLEDVDHAEQRLAVTQKKTAKRAHENTALADRHKRLKADLAGLADRGDVRDNALRRSFVQRQLRIWDLQHDVKALVATRAARADDKSYMRKEAANCEAAMAQSQAQIAELEADIVLLQGKLALLAELEAQAQRAFYDQRAALQAQIAAAKTDNAALRARLAKTLAYLKETSHLKKRKGRGLTPSAR
;
A
#
# COMPACT_ATOMS: atom_id res chain seq x y z
N MET A 1 -0.50 -50.47 10.69
CA MET A 1 -0.73 -49.19 11.37
C MET A 1 0.41 -49.01 12.34
N ASP A 2 1.21 -47.97 12.17
CA ASP A 2 2.43 -47.76 12.95
C ASP A 2 2.10 -46.85 14.15
N LEU A 3 2.06 -47.42 15.35
CA LEU A 3 1.58 -46.75 16.57
C LEU A 3 2.51 -45.62 17.03
N LEU A 4 3.77 -45.62 16.58
CA LEU A 4 4.76 -44.58 16.89
C LEU A 4 4.46 -43.24 16.21
N SER A 5 3.81 -43.22 15.03
CA SER A 5 3.47 -41.96 14.35
C SER A 5 2.24 -41.25 14.94
N ILE A 6 1.48 -41.93 15.79
CA ILE A 6 0.27 -41.39 16.45
C ILE A 6 0.63 -40.68 17.76
N LEU A 7 1.73 -41.08 18.41
CA LEU A 7 2.11 -40.59 19.74
C LEU A 7 3.01 -39.34 19.71
N ASP A 8 3.67 -39.06 18.59
CA ASP A 8 4.55 -37.87 18.41
C ASP A 8 3.85 -36.68 17.72
N GLY A 9 2.65 -36.87 17.19
CA GLY A 9 1.84 -35.77 16.69
C GLY A 9 1.17 -35.06 17.87
N THR A 10 1.49 -33.79 18.13
CA THR A 10 0.64 -32.96 18.99
C THR A 10 -0.79 -33.06 18.46
N PRO A 11 -1.77 -33.55 19.23
CA PRO A 11 -3.12 -33.75 18.73
C PRO A 11 -3.64 -32.41 18.20
N GLU A 12 -4.02 -32.39 16.93
CA GLU A 12 -4.54 -31.19 16.30
C GLU A 12 -5.77 -30.72 17.09
N PRO A 13 -5.86 -29.43 17.46
CA PRO A 13 -6.96 -28.95 18.26
C PRO A 13 -8.29 -29.22 17.53
N PRO A 14 -9.28 -29.83 18.18
CA PRO A 14 -10.57 -30.10 17.55
C PRO A 14 -11.21 -28.79 17.11
N ILE A 15 -11.79 -28.76 15.91
CA ILE A 15 -12.57 -27.61 15.45
C ILE A 15 -13.82 -27.52 16.31
N VAL A 16 -13.83 -26.57 17.25
CA VAL A 16 -15.03 -26.21 18.00
C VAL A 16 -15.99 -25.52 17.03
N ALA A 17 -17.27 -25.91 17.04
CA ALA A 17 -18.28 -25.28 16.22
C ALA A 17 -18.30 -23.77 16.50
N LEU A 18 -18.08 -22.96 15.46
CA LEU A 18 -18.05 -21.50 15.59
C LEU A 18 -19.46 -20.99 15.91
N HIS A 19 -19.61 -20.25 17.01
CA HIS A 19 -20.86 -19.60 17.34
C HIS A 19 -20.97 -18.31 16.50
N LEU A 20 -21.76 -18.34 15.45
CA LEU A 20 -21.92 -17.22 14.53
C LEU A 20 -23.15 -16.37 14.94
N PRO A 21 -22.98 -15.05 15.18
CA PRO A 21 -24.10 -14.17 15.52
C PRO A 21 -25.02 -13.88 14.33
N GLU A 22 -24.49 -13.93 13.11
CA GLU A 22 -25.21 -13.73 11.85
C GLU A 22 -24.77 -14.82 10.86
N ILE A 23 -25.73 -15.52 10.25
CA ILE A 23 -25.47 -16.57 9.25
C ILE A 23 -25.81 -16.00 7.86
N ASN A 24 -24.83 -16.01 6.95
CA ASN A 24 -25.03 -15.55 5.59
C ASN A 24 -25.62 -16.67 4.71
N THR A 25 -26.76 -16.38 4.07
CA THR A 25 -27.47 -17.23 3.10
C THR A 25 -27.74 -16.49 1.78
N LEU A 26 -27.00 -15.41 1.49
CA LEU A 26 -27.21 -14.56 0.31
C LEU A 26 -26.54 -15.11 -0.96
N GLY A 27 -25.77 -16.20 -0.86
CA GLY A 27 -25.05 -16.79 -1.98
C GLY A 27 -23.79 -16.03 -2.41
N GLU A 28 -23.40 -14.98 -1.67
CA GLU A 28 -22.11 -14.29 -1.80
C GLU A 28 -21.37 -14.35 -0.47
N TYR A 29 -20.32 -15.15 -0.43
CA TYR A 29 -19.57 -15.47 0.77
C TYR A 29 -18.18 -14.86 0.72
N HIS A 30 -17.67 -14.48 1.88
CA HIS A 30 -16.32 -13.95 2.02
C HIS A 30 -15.45 -15.00 2.71
N LEU A 31 -14.36 -15.39 2.07
CA LEU A 31 -13.35 -16.26 2.63
C LEU A 31 -12.12 -15.41 2.93
N ALA A 32 -11.88 -15.19 4.22
CA ALA A 32 -10.69 -14.52 4.72
C ALA A 32 -9.43 -15.23 4.18
N THR A 33 -8.38 -14.50 3.82
CA THR A 33 -7.09 -15.11 3.47
C THR A 33 -5.98 -14.48 4.30
N PRO A 34 -4.95 -15.25 4.67
CA PRO A 34 -3.77 -14.66 5.29
C PRO A 34 -2.93 -13.93 4.23
N MET A 35 -2.02 -13.08 4.69
CA MET A 35 -0.89 -12.58 3.90
C MET A 35 0.39 -13.09 4.54
N PHE A 36 1.33 -13.57 3.72
CA PHE A 36 2.62 -14.05 4.21
C PHE A 36 3.60 -12.91 4.41
N GLU A 37 4.65 -13.18 5.17
CA GLU A 37 5.67 -12.20 5.59
C GLU A 37 6.15 -11.33 4.43
N PHE A 38 6.52 -11.93 3.30
CA PHE A 38 6.96 -11.18 2.12
C PHE A 38 5.86 -10.26 1.54
N GLN A 39 4.59 -10.65 1.58
CA GLN A 39 3.49 -9.78 1.15
C GLN A 39 3.27 -8.63 2.13
N LYS A 40 3.43 -8.87 3.44
CA LYS A 40 3.30 -7.84 4.48
C LYS A 40 4.42 -6.82 4.33
N GLU A 41 5.66 -7.28 4.23
CA GLU A 41 6.85 -6.44 4.07
C GLU A 41 6.76 -5.59 2.79
N LEU A 42 6.33 -6.16 1.66
CA LEU A 42 6.13 -5.39 0.44
C LEU A 42 5.03 -4.34 0.58
N THR A 43 3.96 -4.64 1.30
CA THR A 43 2.88 -3.67 1.55
C THR A 43 3.39 -2.52 2.41
N ASP A 44 4.18 -2.83 3.44
CA ASP A 44 4.85 -1.85 4.31
C ASP A 44 5.82 -0.95 3.53
N GLN A 45 6.64 -1.54 2.65
CA GLN A 45 7.53 -0.80 1.75
C GLN A 45 6.78 0.12 0.78
N ILE A 46 5.62 -0.30 0.27
CA ILE A 46 4.77 0.56 -0.59
C ILE A 46 4.27 1.75 0.20
N VAL A 47 3.75 1.53 1.42
CA VAL A 47 3.27 2.61 2.28
C VAL A 47 4.41 3.58 2.60
N SER A 48 5.57 3.06 2.99
CA SER A 48 6.78 3.85 3.26
C SER A 48 7.23 4.68 2.06
N LEU A 49 7.15 4.14 0.83
CA LEU A 49 7.50 4.86 -0.39
C LEU A 49 6.59 6.07 -0.64
N HIS A 50 5.31 5.96 -0.29
CA HIS A 50 4.30 7.01 -0.44
C HIS A 50 4.13 7.87 0.82
N TYR A 51 4.95 7.67 1.86
CA TYR A 51 4.86 8.36 3.15
C TYR A 51 4.67 9.89 3.03
N PRO A 52 5.51 10.65 2.26
CA PRO A 52 5.38 12.10 2.18
C PRO A 52 4.07 12.54 1.51
N ASP A 53 3.61 11.77 0.53
CA ASP A 53 2.38 12.06 -0.22
C ASP A 53 1.14 11.78 0.63
N ILE A 54 1.16 10.74 1.46
CA ILE A 54 0.07 10.41 2.40
C ILE A 54 -0.08 11.51 3.44
N LEU A 55 1.01 11.97 4.07
CA LEU A 55 0.96 13.07 5.04
C LEU A 55 0.45 14.35 4.40
N LYS A 56 1.01 14.73 3.25
CA LYS A 56 0.58 15.94 2.55
C LYS A 56 -0.89 15.89 2.15
N TYR A 57 -1.40 14.72 1.76
CA TYR A 57 -2.82 14.53 1.48
C TYR A 57 -3.71 14.64 2.72
N CYS A 58 -3.20 14.26 3.90
CA CYS A 58 -3.91 14.42 5.18
C CYS A 58 -3.88 15.88 5.69
N GLU A 59 -2.81 16.63 5.40
CA GLU A 59 -2.63 18.02 5.83
C GLU A 59 -3.35 19.03 4.92
N THR A 60 -3.31 18.81 3.61
CA THR A 60 -3.92 19.69 2.62
C THR A 60 -5.22 19.10 2.11
N ASP A 61 -6.36 19.62 2.57
CA ASP A 61 -7.70 19.31 2.02
C ASP A 61 -7.78 19.57 0.49
N ALA A 62 -6.82 20.30 -0.07
CA ALA A 62 -6.64 20.51 -1.49
C ALA A 62 -5.93 19.32 -2.17
N ALA A 63 -6.72 18.37 -2.67
CA ALA A 63 -6.26 17.24 -3.46
C ALA A 63 -5.61 17.70 -4.78
N THR A 64 -4.31 17.99 -4.75
CA THR A 64 -3.53 18.21 -5.97
C THR A 64 -3.61 16.95 -6.82
N HIS A 65 -3.85 17.07 -8.13
CA HIS A 65 -3.98 15.92 -9.04
C HIS A 65 -2.80 14.93 -8.95
N LEU A 66 -1.59 15.45 -8.69
CA LEU A 66 -0.38 14.64 -8.45
C LEU A 66 -0.50 13.75 -7.22
N LEU A 67 -0.96 14.29 -6.08
CA LEU A 67 -1.15 13.54 -4.83
C LEU A 67 -2.22 12.47 -5.01
N HIS A 68 -3.35 12.82 -5.64
CA HIS A 68 -4.41 11.86 -5.92
C HIS A 68 -3.91 10.68 -6.77
N LYS A 69 -3.12 10.97 -7.81
CA LYS A 69 -2.52 9.94 -8.67
C LYS A 69 -1.49 9.09 -7.92
N SER A 70 -0.66 9.70 -7.07
CA SER A 70 0.31 8.97 -6.23
C SER A 70 -0.38 8.00 -5.27
N LEU A 71 -1.42 8.45 -4.58
CA LEU A 71 -2.19 7.61 -3.66
C LEU A 71 -3.00 6.53 -4.37
N GLN A 72 -3.52 6.81 -5.56
CA GLN A 72 -4.14 5.77 -6.39
C GLN A 72 -3.13 4.68 -6.76
N ILE A 73 -1.89 5.06 -7.15
CA ILE A 73 -0.80 4.12 -7.42
C ILE A 73 -0.45 3.30 -6.16
N CYS A 74 -0.40 3.94 -4.99
CA CYS A 74 -0.17 3.27 -3.71
C CYS A 74 -1.22 2.17 -3.48
N VAL A 75 -2.50 2.52 -3.60
CA VAL A 75 -3.62 1.57 -3.46
C VAL A 75 -3.53 0.45 -4.50
N ASP A 76 -3.31 0.78 -5.77
CA ASP A 76 -3.21 -0.21 -6.86
C ASP A 76 -2.05 -1.19 -6.65
N ASN A 77 -0.90 -0.70 -6.16
CA ASN A 77 0.25 -1.54 -5.82
C ASN A 77 -0.05 -2.47 -4.63
N CYS A 78 -0.69 -1.96 -3.58
CA CYS A 78 -1.13 -2.80 -2.46
C CYS A 78 -2.12 -3.89 -2.91
N LEU A 79 -3.04 -3.58 -3.82
CA LEU A 79 -3.97 -4.56 -4.40
C LEU A 79 -3.23 -5.64 -5.21
N LEU A 80 -2.17 -5.27 -5.96
CA LEU A 80 -1.34 -6.25 -6.67
C LEU A 80 -0.65 -7.22 -5.70
N VAL A 81 -0.05 -6.70 -4.63
CA VAL A 81 0.66 -7.51 -3.62
C VAL A 81 -0.29 -8.39 -2.82
N ALA A 82 -1.49 -7.88 -2.49
CA ALA A 82 -2.55 -8.62 -1.80
C ALA A 82 -2.94 -9.90 -2.57
N THR A 83 -2.93 -9.85 -3.90
CA THR A 83 -3.13 -11.03 -4.75
C THR A 83 -1.85 -11.86 -4.88
N HIS A 84 -0.75 -11.28 -5.36
CA HIS A 84 0.53 -11.98 -5.48
C HIS A 84 1.74 -11.02 -5.64
N PRO A 85 2.85 -11.21 -4.90
CA PRO A 85 4.06 -10.36 -5.01
C PRO A 85 4.63 -10.20 -6.42
N TYR A 86 4.68 -11.28 -7.20
CA TYR A 86 5.18 -11.26 -8.60
C TYR A 86 4.38 -10.37 -9.57
N LEU A 87 3.17 -9.93 -9.21
CA LEU A 87 2.43 -8.98 -10.03
C LEU A 87 3.05 -7.58 -9.98
N LEU A 88 3.67 -7.23 -8.85
CA LEU A 88 4.43 -6.00 -8.66
C LEU A 88 5.88 -6.16 -9.10
N ILE A 89 6.62 -7.12 -8.51
CA ILE A 89 8.06 -7.28 -8.75
C ILE A 89 8.35 -8.36 -9.78
N ARG A 90 8.73 -7.93 -10.98
CA ARG A 90 8.93 -8.81 -12.15
C ARG A 90 10.22 -9.62 -12.11
N HIS A 91 11.28 -9.10 -11.49
CA HIS A 91 12.62 -9.72 -11.55
C HIS A 91 12.70 -11.08 -10.87
N TYR A 92 11.84 -11.34 -9.87
CA TYR A 92 11.77 -12.62 -9.16
C TYR A 92 10.80 -13.63 -9.79
N MET A 93 10.04 -13.23 -10.82
CA MET A 93 9.09 -14.11 -11.48
C MET A 93 9.83 -15.22 -12.26
N PRO A 94 9.52 -16.50 -12.02
CA PRO A 94 10.16 -17.60 -12.74
C PRO A 94 9.88 -17.52 -14.23
N LYS A 95 10.94 -17.61 -15.05
CA LYS A 95 10.83 -17.56 -16.52
C LYS A 95 10.02 -18.71 -17.11
N ASN A 96 10.01 -19.85 -16.43
CA ASN A 96 9.25 -21.03 -16.83
C ASN A 96 8.11 -21.28 -15.85
N LEU A 97 6.89 -20.93 -16.27
CA LEU A 97 5.67 -21.12 -15.47
C LEU A 97 5.15 -22.57 -15.48
N ALA A 98 5.77 -23.45 -16.27
CA ALA A 98 5.41 -24.86 -16.39
C ALA A 98 6.22 -25.80 -15.47
N ALA A 99 7.15 -25.27 -14.68
CA ALA A 99 7.99 -26.08 -13.81
C ALA A 99 7.16 -26.76 -12.69
N LYS A 100 7.43 -28.03 -12.40
CA LYS A 100 6.68 -28.84 -11.42
C LYS A 100 6.67 -28.25 -10.01
N GLU A 101 7.77 -27.64 -9.58
CA GLU A 101 7.94 -27.04 -8.25
C GLU A 101 7.27 -25.67 -8.10
N LEU A 102 6.89 -25.05 -9.21
CA LEU A 102 6.38 -23.68 -9.21
C LEU A 102 5.07 -23.52 -8.43
N PRO A 103 4.07 -24.41 -8.55
CA PRO A 103 2.77 -24.21 -7.88
C PRO A 103 2.87 -24.25 -6.36
N ALA A 104 3.79 -25.06 -5.81
CA ALA A 104 4.11 -25.04 -4.39
C ALA A 104 4.72 -23.68 -3.99
N LYS A 105 5.71 -23.20 -4.75
CA LYS A 105 6.35 -21.89 -4.52
C LYS A 105 5.37 -20.70 -4.63
N LEU A 106 4.44 -20.73 -5.58
CA LEU A 106 3.38 -19.71 -5.70
C LEU A 106 2.45 -19.73 -4.48
N ALA A 107 2.08 -20.93 -4.02
CA ALA A 107 1.28 -21.09 -2.81
C ALA A 107 2.03 -20.74 -1.52
N GLU A 108 3.37 -20.76 -1.48
CA GLU A 108 4.19 -20.34 -0.33
C GLU A 108 4.45 -18.84 -0.30
N THR A 109 4.32 -18.16 -1.44
CA THR A 109 4.61 -16.72 -1.57
C THR A 109 3.35 -15.84 -1.53
N SER A 110 2.16 -16.42 -1.71
CA SER A 110 0.87 -15.74 -1.55
C SER A 110 -0.11 -16.57 -0.72
N GLY A 111 -0.59 -16.00 0.38
CA GLY A 111 -1.61 -16.63 1.23
C GLY A 111 -2.95 -16.83 0.50
N LYS A 112 -3.29 -15.91 -0.41
CA LYS A 112 -4.48 -16.02 -1.26
C LYS A 112 -4.37 -17.19 -2.25
N PHE A 113 -3.19 -17.40 -2.84
CA PHE A 113 -2.94 -18.54 -3.73
C PHE A 113 -2.93 -19.87 -2.96
N SER A 114 -2.41 -19.89 -1.74
CA SER A 114 -2.50 -21.05 -0.85
C SER A 114 -3.96 -21.44 -0.58
N VAL A 115 -4.79 -20.47 -0.22
CA VAL A 115 -6.22 -20.66 0.02
C VAL A 115 -6.94 -21.10 -1.25
N LEU A 116 -6.68 -20.49 -2.40
CA LEU A 116 -7.28 -20.90 -3.67
C LEU A 116 -6.97 -22.37 -4.00
N ARG A 117 -5.71 -22.78 -3.85
CA ARG A 117 -5.27 -24.16 -4.07
C ARG A 117 -6.03 -25.13 -3.17
N ASN A 118 -6.11 -24.80 -1.88
CA ASN A 118 -6.79 -25.62 -0.88
C ASN A 118 -8.30 -25.68 -1.14
N LEU A 119 -8.94 -24.55 -1.48
CA LEU A 119 -10.36 -24.47 -1.80
C LEU A 119 -10.71 -25.37 -3.00
N VAL A 120 -9.94 -25.30 -4.08
CA VAL A 120 -10.16 -26.16 -5.27
C VAL A 120 -9.94 -27.64 -4.93
N HIS A 121 -9.00 -27.95 -4.03
CA HIS A 121 -8.80 -29.32 -3.55
C HIS A 121 -10.01 -29.83 -2.74
N VAL A 122 -10.55 -29.01 -1.84
CA VAL A 122 -11.73 -29.33 -1.03
C VAL A 122 -12.97 -29.53 -1.91
N VAL A 123 -13.19 -28.66 -2.91
CA VAL A 123 -14.28 -28.84 -3.88
C VAL A 123 -14.13 -30.15 -4.65
N ALA A 124 -12.90 -30.55 -5.00
CA ALA A 124 -12.66 -31.82 -5.68
C ALA A 124 -12.83 -33.05 -4.78
N ALA A 125 -12.64 -32.90 -3.46
CA ALA A 125 -12.75 -33.96 -2.46
C ALA A 125 -14.17 -34.13 -1.88
N SER A 126 -15.09 -33.19 -2.11
CA SER A 126 -16.48 -33.25 -1.61
C SER A 126 -17.21 -34.51 -2.09
N ALA A 127 -17.98 -35.12 -1.18
CA ALA A 127 -18.68 -36.38 -1.41
C ALA A 127 -20.01 -36.19 -2.16
N ALA A 128 -20.67 -35.02 -2.01
CA ALA A 128 -21.92 -34.72 -2.71
C ALA A 128 -21.72 -34.16 -4.14
N ARG A 129 -20.53 -34.38 -4.71
CA ARG A 129 -20.11 -33.78 -5.97
C ARG A 129 -20.81 -34.42 -7.18
N PRO A 130 -21.33 -33.63 -8.15
CA PRO A 130 -21.84 -34.18 -9.41
C PRO A 130 -20.71 -34.83 -10.23
N ALA A 131 -21.07 -35.75 -11.13
CA ALA A 131 -20.10 -36.53 -11.93
C ALA A 131 -19.06 -35.65 -12.68
N ALA A 132 -19.47 -34.45 -13.12
CA ALA A 132 -18.58 -33.41 -13.62
C ALA A 132 -18.89 -32.09 -12.90
N THR A 133 -17.89 -31.50 -12.25
CA THR A 133 -18.03 -30.24 -11.49
C THR A 133 -17.29 -29.12 -12.20
N HIS A 134 -17.95 -27.99 -12.39
CA HIS A 134 -17.38 -26.83 -13.06
C HIS A 134 -17.22 -25.67 -12.09
N VAL A 135 -15.98 -25.29 -11.82
CA VAL A 135 -15.63 -24.16 -10.95
C VAL A 135 -15.17 -23.00 -11.82
N ALA A 136 -15.82 -21.85 -11.69
CA ALA A 136 -15.38 -20.62 -12.33
C ALA A 136 -14.44 -19.85 -11.40
N VAL A 137 -13.23 -19.53 -11.84
CA VAL A 137 -12.33 -18.59 -11.14
C VAL A 137 -12.33 -17.29 -11.94
N VAL A 138 -12.88 -16.24 -11.35
CA VAL A 138 -12.98 -14.92 -11.97
C VAL A 138 -11.83 -14.04 -11.47
N LEU A 139 -11.13 -13.45 -12.43
CA LEU A 139 -9.87 -12.74 -12.24
C LEU A 139 -9.96 -11.37 -12.92
N ARG A 140 -9.17 -10.40 -12.45
CA ARG A 140 -8.95 -9.18 -13.24
C ARG A 140 -8.39 -9.54 -14.61
N ASN A 141 -8.80 -8.83 -15.66
CA ASN A 141 -8.28 -9.01 -17.03
C ASN A 141 -6.82 -8.52 -17.19
N ASP A 142 -5.90 -9.12 -16.43
CA ASP A 142 -4.46 -8.93 -16.54
C ASP A 142 -3.81 -10.28 -16.92
N PRO A 143 -3.13 -10.38 -18.08
CA PRO A 143 -2.56 -11.64 -18.56
C PRO A 143 -1.68 -12.34 -17.54
N ARG A 144 -0.94 -11.59 -16.72
CA ARG A 144 -0.02 -12.14 -15.72
C ARG A 144 -0.76 -12.80 -14.56
N THR A 145 -1.85 -12.19 -14.10
CA THR A 145 -2.72 -12.77 -13.07
C THR A 145 -3.30 -14.11 -13.54
N PHE A 146 -3.71 -14.19 -14.81
CA PHE A 146 -4.12 -15.46 -15.42
C PHE A 146 -3.00 -16.48 -15.54
N ASP A 147 -1.79 -16.08 -15.96
CA ASP A 147 -0.65 -16.98 -16.10
C ASP A 147 -0.25 -17.60 -14.75
N LEU A 148 -0.25 -16.80 -13.69
CA LEU A 148 0.06 -17.26 -12.33
C LEU A 148 -1.04 -18.18 -11.77
N ALA A 149 -2.31 -17.81 -11.93
CA ALA A 149 -3.44 -18.63 -11.48
C ALA A 149 -3.51 -19.97 -12.25
N GLU A 150 -3.25 -19.94 -13.56
CA GLU A 150 -3.17 -21.14 -14.39
C GLU A 150 -2.02 -22.04 -13.93
N ALA A 151 -0.82 -21.48 -13.72
CA ALA A 151 0.33 -22.23 -13.23
C ALA A 151 0.06 -22.90 -11.87
N LEU A 152 -0.53 -22.17 -10.91
CA LEU A 152 -0.92 -22.71 -9.60
C LEU A 152 -1.86 -23.91 -9.74
N LEU A 153 -2.93 -23.76 -10.52
CA LEU A 153 -3.98 -24.78 -10.65
C LEU A 153 -3.51 -26.02 -11.44
N LEU A 154 -2.54 -25.85 -12.33
CA LEU A 154 -1.97 -26.92 -13.14
C LEU A 154 -1.17 -27.94 -12.33
N GLY A 155 -0.41 -27.52 -11.32
CA GLY A 155 0.41 -28.44 -10.52
C GLY A 155 -0.11 -28.70 -9.11
N ALA A 156 -1.30 -28.23 -8.76
CA ALA A 156 -1.98 -28.76 -7.59
C ALA A 156 -2.26 -30.29 -7.79
N ALA A 157 -2.49 -31.04 -6.71
CA ALA A 157 -2.81 -32.49 -6.77
C ALA A 157 -4.30 -32.79 -7.08
N GLY A 158 -4.58 -33.83 -7.87
CA GLY A 158 -5.93 -34.34 -8.16
C GLY A 158 -6.36 -34.35 -9.64
N PRO A 159 -7.41 -35.11 -10.02
CA PRO A 159 -7.91 -35.21 -11.39
C PRO A 159 -8.73 -33.98 -11.79
N ARG A 160 -8.04 -32.89 -12.18
CA ARG A 160 -8.69 -31.66 -12.65
C ARG A 160 -8.21 -31.17 -14.01
N GLY A 161 -9.12 -30.55 -14.76
CA GLY A 161 -8.85 -29.87 -16.02
C GLY A 161 -8.91 -28.36 -15.83
N VAL A 162 -7.87 -27.62 -16.23
CA VAL A 162 -7.89 -26.14 -16.25
C VAL A 162 -8.20 -25.63 -17.66
N VAL A 163 -9.21 -24.79 -17.83
CA VAL A 163 -9.58 -24.20 -19.13
C VAL A 163 -9.50 -22.68 -19.01
N ARG A 164 -8.73 -22.06 -19.89
CA ARG A 164 -8.54 -20.60 -19.93
C ARG A 164 -9.24 -20.03 -21.15
N HIS A 165 -10.10 -19.02 -20.94
CA HIS A 165 -10.91 -18.41 -22.00
C HIS A 165 -10.35 -17.07 -22.51
N VAL A 166 -9.20 -16.62 -21.96
CA VAL A 166 -8.55 -15.37 -22.33
C VAL A 166 -7.06 -15.58 -22.61
N GLY A 167 -6.56 -15.10 -23.74
CA GLY A 167 -5.12 -15.05 -24.04
C GLY A 167 -4.47 -16.41 -24.36
N ALA A 168 -3.13 -16.42 -24.35
CA ALA A 168 -2.34 -17.64 -24.54
C ALA A 168 -2.32 -18.46 -23.24
N SER A 169 -2.44 -19.79 -23.35
CA SER A 169 -2.44 -20.68 -22.19
C SER A 169 -1.02 -21.20 -21.95
N VAL A 170 -0.62 -21.24 -20.68
CA VAL A 170 0.67 -21.79 -20.22
C VAL A 170 0.77 -23.29 -20.54
N LYS A 171 -0.37 -23.98 -20.76
CA LYS A 171 -0.41 -25.39 -21.16
C LYS A 171 0.24 -25.70 -22.50
N LYS A 172 0.29 -24.75 -23.45
CA LYS A 172 0.91 -25.01 -24.77
C LYS A 172 2.40 -25.35 -24.66
N ASP A 173 3.05 -24.89 -23.59
CA ASP A 173 4.46 -25.21 -23.30
C ASP A 173 4.61 -26.57 -22.59
N LEU A 174 3.65 -26.98 -21.75
CA LEU A 174 3.59 -28.34 -21.16
C LEU A 174 3.23 -29.44 -22.17
N ALA A 175 2.35 -29.14 -23.13
CA ALA A 175 1.84 -30.12 -24.09
C ALA A 175 2.91 -30.69 -25.05
N LYS A 176 4.07 -30.03 -25.19
CA LYS A 176 5.23 -30.59 -25.91
C LYS A 176 5.94 -31.71 -25.13
N SER A 177 5.71 -31.82 -23.81
CA SER A 177 6.35 -32.83 -22.95
C SER A 177 5.46 -34.03 -22.61
N ALA A 178 4.18 -34.02 -22.98
CA ALA A 178 3.23 -35.09 -22.64
C ALA A 178 2.41 -35.51 -23.87
N ARG A 179 3.04 -36.28 -24.78
CA ARG A 179 2.31 -37.15 -25.72
C ARG A 179 2.16 -38.53 -25.08
N SER A 180 0.96 -39.09 -25.22
CA SER A 180 0.49 -40.40 -24.72
C SER A 180 -0.10 -40.43 -23.30
N ALA A 181 -1.42 -40.29 -23.25
CA ALA A 181 -2.33 -41.12 -22.45
C ALA A 181 -3.76 -40.66 -22.77
N ALA A 182 -4.60 -41.59 -23.24
CA ALA A 182 -6.04 -41.36 -23.36
C ALA A 182 -6.58 -41.04 -21.96
N ARG A 183 -6.87 -39.75 -21.70
CA ARG A 183 -7.22 -39.28 -20.36
C ARG A 183 -8.73 -39.23 -20.25
N GLU A 184 -9.28 -40.01 -19.32
CA GLU A 184 -10.67 -39.89 -18.86
C GLU A 184 -11.01 -38.41 -18.59
N PRO A 185 -12.28 -37.99 -18.83
CA PRO A 185 -12.70 -36.62 -18.57
C PRO A 185 -12.40 -36.25 -17.11
N PRO A 186 -11.78 -35.08 -16.86
CA PRO A 186 -11.40 -34.68 -15.51
C PRO A 186 -12.66 -34.50 -14.65
N ALA A 187 -12.62 -35.04 -13.43
CA ALA A 187 -13.75 -35.00 -12.52
C ALA A 187 -14.15 -33.56 -12.13
N VAL A 188 -13.16 -32.65 -12.01
CA VAL A 188 -13.38 -31.22 -11.80
C VAL A 188 -12.74 -30.41 -12.92
N THR A 189 -13.48 -29.49 -13.53
CA THR A 189 -12.95 -28.54 -14.51
C THR A 189 -12.97 -27.12 -13.94
N VAL A 190 -11.82 -26.47 -13.91
CA VAL A 190 -11.65 -25.09 -13.44
C VAL A 190 -11.55 -24.16 -14.66
N HIS A 191 -12.47 -23.20 -14.76
CA HIS A 191 -12.56 -22.25 -15.85
C HIS A 191 -12.02 -20.89 -15.38
N LEU A 192 -10.99 -20.37 -16.04
CA LEU A 192 -10.45 -19.04 -15.78
C LEU A 192 -11.18 -18.01 -16.66
N LEU A 193 -11.91 -17.10 -16.01
CA LEU A 193 -12.76 -16.11 -16.67
C LEU A 193 -12.35 -14.68 -16.28
N PRO A 194 -12.44 -13.72 -17.22
CA PRO A 194 -12.13 -12.32 -16.93
C PRO A 194 -13.33 -11.62 -16.31
N SER A 195 -13.06 -10.68 -15.40
CA SER A 195 -14.08 -9.89 -14.70
C SER A 195 -14.89 -8.98 -15.64
N ASP A 196 -14.29 -8.51 -16.74
CA ASP A 196 -14.92 -7.62 -17.72
C ASP A 196 -15.78 -8.35 -18.76
N GLY A 197 -15.77 -9.69 -18.76
CA GLY A 197 -16.52 -10.49 -19.73
C GLY A 197 -15.91 -10.58 -21.13
N GLN A 198 -14.71 -10.02 -21.38
CA GLN A 198 -14.07 -10.05 -22.69
C GLN A 198 -13.37 -11.39 -22.95
N LEU A 199 -14.08 -12.33 -23.57
CA LEU A 199 -13.53 -13.64 -23.92
C LEU A 199 -12.84 -13.57 -25.28
N THR A 200 -11.63 -14.13 -25.39
CA THR A 200 -10.86 -14.17 -26.67
C THR A 200 -10.85 -15.57 -27.29
N ARG A 201 -11.28 -16.59 -26.56
CA ARG A 201 -11.39 -17.97 -27.03
C ARG A 201 -12.72 -18.61 -26.66
N THR A 202 -13.33 -19.29 -27.63
CA THR A 202 -14.36 -20.33 -27.41
C THR A 202 -15.61 -19.90 -26.64
N ASP A 203 -16.25 -18.80 -27.05
CA ASP A 203 -17.59 -18.41 -26.54
C ASP A 203 -18.62 -19.55 -26.67
N GLY A 204 -18.57 -20.30 -27.78
CA GLY A 204 -19.51 -21.40 -28.03
C GLY A 204 -19.36 -22.60 -27.09
N ALA A 205 -18.16 -22.88 -26.57
CA ALA A 205 -17.94 -23.98 -25.63
C ALA A 205 -18.35 -23.60 -24.20
N LEU A 206 -18.27 -22.32 -23.86
CA LEU A 206 -18.69 -21.82 -22.55
C LEU A 206 -20.21 -21.83 -22.43
N ALA A 207 -20.96 -21.58 -23.50
CA ALA A 207 -22.42 -21.39 -23.54
C ALA A 207 -23.28 -22.56 -23.02
N HIS A 208 -22.72 -23.77 -22.90
CA HIS A 208 -23.42 -24.94 -22.38
C HIS A 208 -22.93 -25.40 -21.00
N VAL A 209 -21.95 -24.71 -20.41
CA VAL A 209 -21.38 -25.09 -19.11
C VAL A 209 -22.25 -24.55 -17.97
N ARG A 210 -22.72 -25.46 -17.09
CA ARG A 210 -23.33 -25.10 -15.80
C ARG A 210 -22.24 -24.99 -14.75
N PHE A 211 -22.08 -23.81 -14.17
CA PHE A 211 -21.11 -23.57 -13.10
C PHE A 211 -21.71 -23.85 -11.72
N ASP A 212 -21.00 -24.64 -10.93
CA ASP A 212 -21.44 -25.00 -9.57
C ASP A 212 -21.03 -23.92 -8.56
N VAL A 213 -19.80 -23.42 -8.66
CA VAL A 213 -19.22 -22.44 -7.74
C VAL A 213 -18.40 -21.40 -8.51
N PHE A 214 -18.51 -20.14 -8.09
CA PHE A 214 -17.66 -19.03 -8.52
C PHE A 214 -16.68 -18.67 -7.42
N VAL A 215 -15.40 -18.54 -7.77
CA VAL A 215 -14.35 -18.03 -6.89
C VAL A 215 -13.87 -16.71 -7.47
N ALA A 216 -14.10 -15.61 -6.76
CA ALA A 216 -13.55 -14.31 -7.13
C ALA A 216 -12.19 -14.15 -6.43
N LEU A 217 -11.11 -14.08 -7.22
CA LEU A 217 -9.76 -13.96 -6.67
C LEU A 217 -9.50 -12.54 -6.17
N ASP A 218 -9.92 -11.52 -6.92
CA ASP A 218 -9.58 -10.12 -6.66
C ASP A 218 -10.86 -9.31 -6.36
N CYS A 219 -10.74 -8.26 -5.55
CA CYS A 219 -11.85 -7.35 -5.25
C CYS A 219 -12.29 -6.49 -6.45
N SER A 220 -11.57 -6.55 -7.58
CA SER A 220 -11.94 -5.92 -8.85
C SER A 220 -13.06 -6.67 -9.59
N VAL A 221 -13.43 -7.86 -9.13
CA VAL A 221 -14.52 -8.64 -9.71
C VAL A 221 -15.86 -8.07 -9.26
N ASP A 222 -16.58 -7.45 -10.20
CA ASP A 222 -17.96 -7.05 -9.99
C ASP A 222 -18.90 -8.22 -10.29
N THR A 223 -19.56 -8.74 -9.26
CA THR A 223 -20.53 -9.85 -9.40
C THR A 223 -21.85 -9.41 -10.02
N ALA A 224 -22.15 -8.11 -10.03
CA ALA A 224 -23.31 -7.53 -10.69
C ALA A 224 -23.09 -7.29 -12.19
N HIS A 225 -21.84 -7.44 -12.68
CA HIS A 225 -21.53 -7.27 -14.09
C HIS A 225 -22.37 -8.23 -14.95
N PRO A 226 -22.99 -7.78 -16.06
CA PRO A 226 -23.95 -8.58 -16.83
C PRO A 226 -23.40 -9.94 -17.28
N SER A 227 -22.12 -9.99 -17.66
CA SER A 227 -21.47 -11.23 -18.10
C SER A 227 -21.35 -12.24 -16.96
N VAL A 228 -20.95 -11.80 -15.76
CA VAL A 228 -20.80 -12.67 -14.58
C VAL A 228 -22.15 -13.14 -14.08
N ALA A 229 -23.14 -12.23 -14.02
CA ALA A 229 -24.51 -12.56 -13.66
C ALA A 229 -25.13 -13.60 -14.61
N ARG A 230 -24.86 -13.48 -15.92
CA ARG A 230 -25.27 -14.46 -16.93
C ARG A 230 -24.64 -15.83 -16.68
N TRP A 231 -23.31 -15.89 -16.50
CA TRP A 231 -22.61 -17.17 -16.26
C TRP A 231 -23.08 -17.85 -14.96
N ARG A 232 -23.45 -17.10 -13.92
CA ARG A 232 -23.97 -17.65 -12.66
C ARG A 232 -25.33 -18.34 -12.81
N ARG A 233 -26.17 -17.92 -13.76
CA ARG A 233 -27.51 -18.48 -14.02
C ARG A 233 -27.53 -19.51 -15.14
N GLN A 234 -26.41 -19.68 -15.83
CA GLN A 234 -26.32 -20.49 -17.02
C GLN A 234 -26.53 -21.99 -16.71
N GLY A 235 -27.38 -22.65 -17.49
CA GLY A 235 -27.66 -24.09 -17.35
C GLY A 235 -28.46 -24.45 -16.09
N ARG A 236 -29.16 -23.48 -15.48
CA ARG A 236 -30.01 -23.68 -14.29
C ARG A 236 -31.49 -23.49 -14.62
N ALA A 237 -32.35 -24.23 -13.93
CA ALA A 237 -33.80 -24.16 -14.13
C ALA A 237 -34.38 -22.85 -13.57
N PRO A 238 -35.51 -22.35 -14.12
CA PRO A 238 -36.23 -21.21 -13.54
C PRO A 238 -36.72 -21.59 -12.13
N GLY A 239 -36.21 -20.90 -11.10
CA GLY A 239 -36.49 -21.16 -9.69
C GLY A 239 -35.31 -21.77 -8.90
N GLU A 240 -34.24 -22.19 -9.57
CA GLU A 240 -33.01 -22.63 -8.91
C GLU A 240 -32.13 -21.43 -8.54
N CYS A 241 -31.47 -21.48 -7.38
CA CYS A 241 -30.49 -20.48 -6.99
C CYS A 241 -29.36 -20.35 -8.03
N ALA A 242 -28.87 -19.11 -8.21
CA ALA A 242 -27.68 -18.86 -9.02
C ALA A 242 -26.46 -19.55 -8.39
N ALA A 243 -25.37 -19.72 -9.13
CA ALA A 243 -24.14 -20.26 -8.56
C ALA A 243 -23.62 -19.39 -7.39
N ALA A 244 -23.20 -20.05 -6.31
CA ALA A 244 -22.61 -19.43 -5.13
C ALA A 244 -21.27 -18.75 -5.49
N VAL A 245 -21.03 -17.56 -4.93
CA VAL A 245 -19.78 -16.82 -5.11
C VAL A 245 -19.00 -16.82 -3.81
N ILE A 246 -17.74 -17.24 -3.86
CA ILE A 246 -16.78 -17.17 -2.76
C ILE A 246 -15.72 -16.13 -3.14
N ARG A 247 -15.67 -15.02 -2.39
CA ARG A 247 -14.69 -13.95 -2.57
C ARG A 247 -13.50 -14.17 -1.65
N LEU A 248 -12.31 -14.29 -2.22
CA LEU A 248 -11.06 -14.41 -1.45
C LEU A 248 -10.60 -13.01 -1.05
N VAL A 249 -10.57 -12.73 0.26
CA VAL A 249 -10.25 -11.39 0.78
C VAL A 249 -9.15 -11.48 1.84
N PRO A 250 -7.96 -10.91 1.61
CA PRO A 250 -6.91 -10.88 2.61
C PRO A 250 -7.31 -10.02 3.80
N MET A 251 -7.23 -10.60 5.01
CA MET A 251 -7.68 -9.93 6.23
C MET A 251 -6.95 -8.61 6.46
N LEU A 252 -7.70 -7.58 6.86
CA LEU A 252 -7.20 -6.25 7.20
C LEU A 252 -6.32 -5.59 6.11
N SER A 253 -6.43 -6.07 4.87
CA SER A 253 -5.74 -5.50 3.71
C SER A 253 -6.58 -4.43 3.02
N VAL A 254 -6.01 -3.78 2.02
CA VAL A 254 -6.72 -2.79 1.17
C VAL A 254 -7.94 -3.40 0.48
N GLU A 255 -7.92 -4.68 0.12
CA GLU A 255 -9.10 -5.36 -0.43
C GLU A 255 -10.22 -5.48 0.60
N HIS A 256 -9.88 -5.72 1.86
CA HIS A 256 -10.85 -5.76 2.93
C HIS A 256 -11.48 -4.37 3.14
N CYS A 257 -10.68 -3.31 3.10
CA CYS A 257 -11.17 -1.92 3.12
C CYS A 257 -12.16 -1.64 1.99
N LEU A 258 -11.87 -2.13 0.77
CA LEU A 258 -12.77 -1.98 -0.38
C LEU A 258 -14.11 -2.69 -0.19
N VAL A 259 -14.08 -3.92 0.34
CA VAL A 259 -15.30 -4.70 0.60
C VAL A 259 -16.15 -4.05 1.69
N ASP A 260 -15.54 -3.60 2.78
CA ASP A 260 -16.26 -2.92 3.87
C ASP A 260 -16.83 -1.56 3.43
N ALA A 261 -16.08 -0.79 2.64
CA ALA A 261 -16.57 0.46 2.06
C ALA A 261 -17.77 0.23 1.12
N ALA A 262 -17.75 -0.84 0.31
CA ALA A 262 -18.88 -1.21 -0.54
C ALA A 262 -20.13 -1.60 0.26
N ARG A 263 -19.96 -2.35 1.37
CA ARG A 263 -21.07 -2.70 2.30
C ARG A 263 -21.72 -1.45 2.89
N ARG A 264 -20.93 -0.43 3.25
CA ARG A 264 -21.42 0.83 3.82
C ARG A 264 -22.17 1.68 2.79
N GLY A 265 -21.70 1.73 1.56
CA GLY A 265 -22.35 2.46 0.47
C GLY A 265 -23.74 1.93 0.09
N GLY A 266 -23.99 0.63 0.32
CA GLY A 266 -25.29 0.00 0.09
C GLY A 266 -26.33 0.20 1.20
N ALA A 267 -25.90 0.59 2.41
CA ALA A 267 -26.76 0.73 3.60
C ALA A 267 -27.26 2.17 3.84
N GLY A 268 -27.37 2.99 2.77
CA GLY A 268 -27.90 4.35 2.81
C GLY A 268 -29.43 4.41 2.81
N GLY A 269 -30.07 3.79 3.80
CA GLY A 269 -31.53 3.72 3.91
C GLY A 269 -32.00 3.25 5.29
N GLY A 270 -31.34 3.67 6.36
CA GLY A 270 -31.70 3.31 7.72
C GLY A 270 -31.23 4.37 8.69
N THR A 271 -32.13 5.29 9.03
CA THR A 271 -31.92 6.36 9.98
C THR A 271 -31.51 5.76 11.34
N GLN A 272 -30.27 5.97 11.79
CA GLN A 272 -29.93 5.82 13.20
C GLN A 272 -30.65 6.93 13.96
N ARG A 273 -31.86 6.62 14.43
CA ARG A 273 -32.58 7.45 15.39
C ARG A 273 -31.91 7.27 16.75
N LEU A 274 -31.20 8.32 17.15
CA LEU A 274 -30.77 8.57 18.53
C LEU A 274 -31.89 8.24 19.51
N GLY A 275 -31.56 7.39 20.49
CA GLY A 275 -32.43 7.06 21.61
C GLY A 275 -32.81 8.30 22.40
N ARG A 276 -34.11 8.57 22.46
CA ARG A 276 -34.74 9.29 23.57
C ARG A 276 -35.59 8.30 24.32
N GLY A 277 -35.21 8.03 25.56
CA GLY A 277 -36.04 7.28 26.49
C GLY A 277 -37.29 8.07 26.87
N ARG A 278 -38.42 7.37 26.96
CA ARG A 278 -39.50 7.65 27.91
C ARG A 278 -40.47 6.46 28.01
N GLY A 279 -40.53 5.89 29.21
CA GLY A 279 -41.72 5.47 29.96
C GLY A 279 -42.85 4.66 29.30
N GLU A 280 -42.96 3.41 29.79
CA GLU A 280 -44.14 2.77 30.41
C GLU A 280 -45.42 2.40 29.62
N THR A 281 -45.96 1.23 30.03
CA THR A 281 -47.28 0.59 29.80
C THR A 281 -47.47 -0.06 28.41
N GLY A 282 -48.04 -1.25 28.19
CA GLY A 282 -48.77 -2.27 28.98
C GLY A 282 -49.78 -2.97 28.03
N GLY A 283 -49.96 -4.30 28.13
CA GLY A 283 -51.05 -5.10 27.50
C GLY A 283 -50.80 -5.57 26.05
N GLU A 284 -50.68 -6.86 25.74
CA GLU A 284 -51.70 -7.94 25.67
C GLU A 284 -52.40 -8.11 24.29
N THR A 285 -52.39 -9.35 23.79
CA THR A 285 -53.20 -9.96 22.69
C THR A 285 -52.93 -9.46 21.26
N GLY A 286 -52.97 -10.23 20.17
CA GLY A 286 -53.45 -11.58 19.87
C GLY A 286 -54.13 -11.56 18.49
N GLY A 287 -53.81 -12.51 17.59
CA GLY A 287 -54.75 -12.99 16.56
C GLY A 287 -54.78 -12.36 15.15
N THR A 288 -54.21 -13.11 14.19
CA THR A 288 -54.87 -13.70 12.99
C THR A 288 -55.62 -12.89 11.92
N THR A 289 -55.56 -13.47 10.71
CA THR A 289 -56.37 -13.34 9.46
C THR A 289 -55.90 -12.30 8.44
N GLU A 290 -55.48 -12.65 7.21
CA GLU A 290 -56.04 -13.45 6.08
C GLU A 290 -56.73 -12.58 5.00
N GLU A 291 -56.44 -12.95 3.75
CA GLU A 291 -57.11 -12.59 2.48
C GLU A 291 -56.97 -11.12 2.01
N GLY A 292 -56.75 -10.79 0.73
CA GLY A 292 -56.94 -11.49 -0.54
C GLY A 292 -57.42 -10.43 -1.57
N ILE A 293 -57.48 -10.79 -2.87
CA ILE A 293 -58.03 -10.04 -4.04
C ILE A 293 -56.94 -9.26 -4.84
N LYS A 294 -56.40 -9.76 -5.97
CA LYS A 294 -56.91 -10.01 -7.35
C LYS A 294 -57.11 -8.76 -8.24
N GLY A 295 -56.53 -8.84 -9.46
CA GLY A 295 -57.01 -8.22 -10.71
C GLY A 295 -55.93 -7.44 -11.49
N THR A 296 -55.28 -7.99 -12.54
CA THR A 296 -55.64 -7.91 -14.00
C THR A 296 -55.47 -6.49 -14.59
N THR A 297 -54.84 -6.18 -15.73
CA THR A 297 -54.67 -6.80 -17.09
C THR A 297 -53.68 -5.91 -17.89
N GLU A 298 -52.71 -6.48 -18.62
CA GLU A 298 -52.57 -6.58 -20.10
C GLU A 298 -52.57 -5.28 -20.94
N GLY A 299 -51.62 -5.22 -21.91
CA GLY A 299 -51.63 -4.28 -23.04
C GLY A 299 -50.27 -4.08 -23.71
N GLU A 300 -49.87 -5.00 -24.60
CA GLU A 300 -48.84 -4.79 -25.63
C GLU A 300 -49.32 -3.77 -26.69
N VAL A 301 -48.38 -3.11 -27.41
CA VAL A 301 -48.29 -3.09 -28.90
C VAL A 301 -47.08 -2.24 -29.35
N SER A 302 -46.44 -2.77 -30.39
CA SER A 302 -45.26 -2.40 -31.19
C SER A 302 -45.31 -1.08 -32.00
N GLY A 303 -44.13 -0.61 -32.46
CA GLY A 303 -44.02 0.11 -33.75
C GLY A 303 -42.81 1.03 -33.95
N THR A 304 -41.93 0.65 -34.86
CA THR A 304 -40.73 1.32 -35.45
C THR A 304 -41.02 2.55 -36.34
N THR A 305 -40.08 3.50 -36.48
CA THR A 305 -39.36 3.91 -37.74
C THR A 305 -38.51 5.20 -37.59
N ASP A 306 -37.55 5.35 -38.51
CA ASP A 306 -36.41 6.27 -38.66
C ASP A 306 -36.68 7.79 -38.80
N GLY A 307 -35.62 8.61 -38.71
CA GLY A 307 -35.55 9.93 -39.39
C GLY A 307 -34.65 11.03 -38.79
N GLU A 308 -33.68 11.49 -39.59
CA GLU A 308 -32.60 12.47 -39.39
C GLU A 308 -32.90 13.93 -38.88
N ALA A 309 -31.90 14.45 -38.14
CA ALA A 309 -31.15 15.73 -38.25
C ALA A 309 -31.75 17.16 -38.03
N ARG A 310 -30.87 18.00 -37.41
CA ARG A 310 -30.78 19.49 -37.30
C ARG A 310 -31.29 20.10 -35.97
N SER A 311 -30.38 20.47 -35.05
CA SER A 311 -29.73 21.79 -34.87
C SER A 311 -30.70 22.95 -34.56
N THR A 312 -30.67 23.47 -33.32
CA THR A 312 -30.30 24.86 -32.95
C THR A 312 -30.71 25.17 -31.50
N THR A 313 -29.72 25.60 -30.72
CA THR A 313 -29.67 26.67 -29.69
C THR A 313 -30.81 26.92 -28.68
N ASP A 314 -30.34 27.21 -27.46
CA ASP A 314 -30.93 28.01 -26.36
C ASP A 314 -31.90 27.32 -25.39
N GLY A 315 -31.33 26.87 -24.25
CA GLY A 315 -32.07 26.39 -23.09
C GLY A 315 -31.67 27.14 -21.81
N GLN A 316 -32.60 27.95 -21.29
CA GLN A 316 -32.72 28.27 -19.86
C GLN A 316 -33.03 26.98 -19.07
N PRO A 317 -32.54 26.78 -17.84
CA PRO A 317 -33.02 25.68 -17.01
C PRO A 317 -33.91 26.17 -15.87
N ALA A 318 -35.17 25.69 -15.86
CA ALA A 318 -36.00 25.58 -14.68
C ALA A 318 -36.54 24.15 -14.56
N GLY A 319 -36.12 23.45 -13.50
CA GLY A 319 -36.90 22.45 -12.76
C GLY A 319 -37.31 21.16 -13.46
N THR A 320 -36.52 20.09 -13.30
CA THR A 320 -37.05 18.71 -13.30
C THR A 320 -36.45 17.90 -12.16
N ASN A 321 -37.34 17.37 -11.31
CA ASN A 321 -37.07 16.39 -10.26
C ASN A 321 -36.51 15.10 -10.86
N GLY A 322 -35.20 14.90 -10.76
CA GLY A 322 -34.53 13.61 -10.90
C GLY A 322 -33.94 13.21 -9.56
N LYS A 323 -34.39 12.08 -8.99
CA LYS A 323 -33.76 11.44 -7.83
C LYS A 323 -32.32 11.06 -8.20
N ALA A 324 -31.38 11.95 -7.90
CA ALA A 324 -29.97 11.66 -7.91
C ALA A 324 -29.65 10.75 -6.71
N THR A 325 -29.30 9.51 -7.01
CA THR A 325 -28.55 8.62 -6.12
C THR A 325 -27.31 9.37 -5.67
N GLN A 326 -27.28 9.82 -4.42
CA GLN A 326 -26.15 10.53 -3.85
C GLN A 326 -24.96 9.57 -3.73
N SER A 327 -24.08 9.59 -4.73
CA SER A 327 -22.77 8.97 -4.67
C SER A 327 -21.90 9.72 -3.67
N ILE A 328 -21.33 9.01 -2.70
CA ILE A 328 -20.27 9.52 -1.82
C ILE A 328 -19.16 10.16 -2.69
N PRO A 329 -18.65 11.36 -2.37
CA PRO A 329 -17.60 12.00 -3.17
C PRO A 329 -16.36 11.09 -3.25
N LYS A 330 -15.84 10.88 -4.47
CA LYS A 330 -14.74 9.95 -4.77
C LYS A 330 -13.47 10.19 -3.94
N SER A 331 -13.26 11.40 -3.43
CA SER A 331 -12.13 11.77 -2.56
C SER A 331 -12.18 11.07 -1.19
N ASP A 332 -13.37 10.92 -0.60
CA ASP A 332 -13.54 10.30 0.73
C ASP A 332 -13.29 8.78 0.67
N ARG A 333 -13.66 8.13 -0.45
CA ARG A 333 -13.36 6.70 -0.65
C ARG A 333 -11.86 6.44 -0.74
N LEU A 334 -11.12 7.23 -1.53
CA LEU A 334 -9.68 7.05 -1.65
C LEU A 334 -8.98 7.26 -0.30
N TYR A 335 -9.37 8.31 0.43
CA TYR A 335 -8.87 8.55 1.78
C TYR A 335 -9.11 7.36 2.71
N GLN A 336 -10.32 6.82 2.77
CA GLN A 336 -10.65 5.66 3.61
C GLN A 336 -9.81 4.42 3.27
N LEU A 337 -9.51 4.20 1.98
CA LEU A 337 -8.66 3.10 1.54
C LEU A 337 -7.21 3.28 1.95
N VAL A 338 -6.65 4.47 1.74
CA VAL A 338 -5.27 4.80 2.14
C VAL A 338 -5.13 4.75 3.65
N ALA A 339 -6.04 5.39 4.39
CA ALA A 339 -6.02 5.40 5.84
C ALA A 339 -6.16 3.98 6.42
N GLY A 340 -7.03 3.15 5.82
CA GLY A 340 -7.13 1.74 6.18
C GLY A 340 -5.86 0.95 5.86
N ALA A 341 -5.23 1.18 4.70
CA ALA A 341 -3.99 0.53 4.31
C ALA A 341 -2.85 0.83 5.30
N VAL A 342 -2.74 2.08 5.72
CA VAL A 342 -1.69 2.57 6.63
C VAL A 342 -1.92 2.08 8.06
N CYS A 343 -3.10 2.37 8.63
CA CYS A 343 -3.37 2.09 10.03
C CYS A 343 -3.52 0.60 10.36
N LEU A 344 -3.82 -0.25 9.37
CA LEU A 344 -3.96 -1.70 9.56
C LEU A 344 -2.72 -2.50 9.13
N ARG A 345 -1.65 -1.83 8.65
CA ARG A 345 -0.48 -2.51 8.06
C ARG A 345 0.18 -3.51 9.01
N ASP A 346 0.25 -3.20 10.30
CA ASP A 346 0.88 -4.06 11.31
C ASP A 346 0.08 -5.35 11.58
N GLN A 347 -1.22 -5.33 11.30
CA GLN A 347 -2.13 -6.45 11.53
C GLN A 347 -2.53 -7.16 10.23
N ILE A 348 -1.97 -6.74 9.09
CA ILE A 348 -2.37 -7.23 7.78
C ILE A 348 -2.20 -8.74 7.66
N GLY A 349 -3.21 -9.41 7.12
CA GLY A 349 -3.22 -10.85 6.87
C GLY A 349 -3.22 -11.73 8.11
N ASN A 350 -3.41 -11.19 9.32
CA ASN A 350 -3.57 -11.99 10.53
C ASN A 350 -5.02 -12.52 10.61
N LEU A 351 -5.16 -13.84 10.59
CA LEU A 351 -6.46 -14.48 10.80
C LEU A 351 -6.80 -14.47 12.31
N PRO A 352 -8.08 -14.32 12.68
CA PRO A 352 -8.55 -14.55 14.05
C PRO A 352 -8.14 -15.94 14.54
N PRO A 353 -7.77 -16.11 15.83
CA PRO A 353 -7.35 -17.40 16.39
C PRO A 353 -8.33 -18.54 16.11
N ASP A 354 -9.63 -18.26 16.11
CA ASP A 354 -10.70 -19.23 15.87
C ASP A 354 -10.65 -19.85 14.46
N LEU A 355 -10.11 -19.12 13.48
CA LEU A 355 -9.94 -19.60 12.12
C LEU A 355 -8.66 -20.43 11.93
N HIS A 356 -7.66 -20.32 12.80
CA HIS A 356 -6.36 -20.97 12.59
C HIS A 356 -6.46 -22.49 12.39
N PRO A 357 -7.25 -23.26 13.18
CA PRO A 357 -7.39 -24.70 12.98
C PRO A 357 -7.95 -25.05 11.58
N ILE A 358 -8.94 -24.30 11.10
CA ILE A 358 -9.59 -24.52 9.81
C ILE A 358 -8.60 -24.36 8.65
N TYR A 359 -7.73 -23.35 8.71
CA TYR A 359 -6.75 -23.09 7.66
C TYR A 359 -5.55 -24.04 7.75
N LYS A 360 -5.13 -24.44 8.96
CA LYS A 360 -4.10 -25.48 9.16
C LYS A 360 -4.55 -26.83 8.60
N GLN A 361 -5.83 -27.16 8.70
CA GLN A 361 -6.44 -28.35 8.11
C GLN A 361 -6.82 -28.16 6.62
N ASN A 362 -6.16 -27.24 5.92
CA ASN A 362 -6.35 -26.97 4.48
C ASN A 362 -7.82 -26.77 4.06
N LEU A 363 -8.64 -26.15 4.94
CA LEU A 363 -10.07 -25.89 4.71
C LEU A 363 -10.92 -27.16 4.56
N SER A 364 -10.43 -28.34 4.95
CA SER A 364 -11.17 -29.60 4.89
C SER A 364 -12.51 -29.55 5.62
N TYR A 365 -12.62 -28.72 6.66
CA TYR A 365 -13.87 -28.38 7.35
C TYR A 365 -15.02 -27.98 6.42
N LEU A 366 -14.72 -27.25 5.32
CA LEU A 366 -15.74 -26.75 4.39
C LEU A 366 -16.35 -27.84 3.49
N ALA A 367 -15.68 -29.00 3.33
CA ALA A 367 -16.22 -30.08 2.50
C ALA A 367 -17.57 -30.60 3.05
N PRO A 368 -17.63 -31.17 4.27
CA PRO A 368 -18.88 -31.71 4.81
C PRO A 368 -19.85 -30.63 5.28
N THR A 369 -19.37 -29.47 5.74
CA THR A 369 -20.23 -28.44 6.35
C THR A 369 -20.88 -27.51 5.33
N PHE A 370 -20.24 -27.27 4.18
CA PHE A 370 -20.73 -26.33 3.17
C PHE A 370 -20.86 -26.96 1.80
N PHE A 371 -19.78 -27.50 1.21
CA PHE A 371 -19.81 -27.94 -0.18
C PHE A 371 -20.74 -29.14 -0.41
N ASP A 372 -20.87 -30.04 0.57
CA ASP A 372 -21.81 -31.16 0.46
C ASP A 372 -23.28 -30.73 0.39
N HIS A 373 -23.61 -29.52 0.86
CA HIS A 373 -24.93 -28.90 0.77
C HIS A 373 -25.03 -27.93 -0.42
N ALA A 374 -24.00 -27.10 -0.64
CA ALA A 374 -23.98 -26.07 -1.68
C ALA A 374 -23.91 -26.63 -3.11
N LEU A 375 -23.34 -27.83 -3.30
CA LEU A 375 -23.27 -28.50 -4.60
C LEU A 375 -24.57 -29.28 -4.94
N ARG A 376 -25.50 -29.41 -3.98
CA ARG A 376 -26.81 -30.01 -4.27
C ARG A 376 -27.74 -28.96 -4.88
N PRO A 377 -28.50 -29.30 -5.94
CA PRO A 377 -29.50 -28.40 -6.48
C PRO A 377 -30.60 -28.16 -5.43
N GLY A 378 -30.84 -26.89 -5.10
CA GLY A 378 -31.83 -26.48 -4.11
C GLY A 378 -32.37 -25.07 -4.38
N PRO A 379 -33.52 -24.71 -3.77
CA PRO A 379 -34.13 -23.40 -3.93
C PRO A 379 -33.40 -22.31 -3.14
N ASP A 380 -32.67 -22.68 -2.08
CA ASP A 380 -31.97 -21.77 -1.18
C ASP A 380 -30.45 -21.99 -1.17
N PHE A 381 -29.71 -20.94 -0.84
CA PHE A 381 -28.27 -21.01 -0.64
C PHE A 381 -27.91 -21.66 0.71
N ALA A 382 -26.90 -22.51 0.71
CA ALA A 382 -26.40 -23.12 1.94
C ALA A 382 -25.85 -22.07 2.93
N PRO A 383 -26.03 -22.24 4.24
CA PRO A 383 -25.48 -21.31 5.23
C PRO A 383 -23.95 -21.32 5.21
N TRP A 384 -23.33 -20.14 5.24
CA TRP A 384 -21.87 -20.04 5.32
C TRP A 384 -21.37 -20.44 6.72
N PRO A 385 -20.41 -21.38 6.84
CA PRO A 385 -19.97 -21.88 8.14
C PRO A 385 -18.87 -21.03 8.79
N LEU A 386 -18.37 -19.99 8.12
CA LEU A 386 -17.32 -19.11 8.64
C LEU A 386 -17.92 -17.74 9.03
N PRO A 387 -17.31 -17.03 9.99
CA PRO A 387 -17.72 -15.68 10.34
C PRO A 387 -17.59 -14.73 9.16
N GLU A 388 -18.50 -13.77 9.12
CA GLU A 388 -18.38 -12.62 8.22
C GLU A 388 -17.13 -11.80 8.53
N LEU A 389 -16.63 -11.10 7.51
CA LEU A 389 -15.48 -10.21 7.65
C LEU A 389 -15.74 -9.12 8.71
N CYS A 390 -14.74 -8.85 9.56
CA CYS A 390 -14.85 -7.85 10.62
C CYS A 390 -14.94 -6.42 10.03
N ARG A 391 -15.66 -5.52 10.72
CA ARG A 391 -15.83 -4.14 10.24
C ARG A 391 -14.55 -3.33 10.46
N ILE A 392 -14.17 -2.53 9.47
CA ILE A 392 -12.96 -1.69 9.54
C ILE A 392 -13.29 -0.33 10.17
N PRO A 393 -12.61 0.10 11.25
CA PRO A 393 -12.90 1.41 11.85
C PRO A 393 -12.64 2.55 10.85
N ARG A 394 -13.31 3.70 11.04
CA ARG A 394 -12.99 4.91 10.29
C ARG A 394 -11.79 5.57 10.96
N PHE A 395 -10.73 5.76 10.18
CA PHE A 395 -9.52 6.40 10.65
C PHE A 395 -9.59 7.90 10.41
N LEU A 396 -9.16 8.69 11.39
CA LEU A 396 -8.99 10.14 11.27
C LEU A 396 -7.58 10.44 10.72
N PRO A 397 -7.35 11.66 10.18
CA PRO A 397 -6.03 12.06 9.72
C PRO A 397 -4.96 11.93 10.81
N ALA A 398 -5.33 12.23 12.06
CA ALA A 398 -4.48 12.06 13.23
C ALA A 398 -4.10 10.59 13.52
N ASP A 399 -4.95 9.63 13.16
CA ASP A 399 -4.63 8.20 13.31
C ASP A 399 -3.64 7.74 12.24
N VAL A 400 -3.80 8.24 11.01
CA VAL A 400 -2.86 8.00 9.90
C VAL A 400 -1.50 8.57 10.25
N GLU A 401 -1.44 9.82 10.72
CA GLU A 401 -0.21 10.46 11.18
C GLU A 401 0.44 9.64 12.31
N ARG A 402 -0.33 9.24 13.34
CA ARG A 402 0.18 8.41 14.44
C ARG A 402 0.76 7.08 13.93
N SER A 403 0.08 6.43 12.98
CA SER A 403 0.54 5.18 12.38
C SER A 403 1.79 5.37 11.51
N LEU A 404 1.90 6.49 10.79
CA LEU A 404 3.11 6.81 10.02
C LEU A 404 4.29 7.18 10.94
N LEU A 405 4.03 7.79 12.10
CA LEU A 405 5.08 8.12 13.06
C LEU A 405 5.72 6.89 13.73
N THR A 406 5.04 5.74 13.77
CA THR A 406 5.68 4.47 14.20
C THR A 406 6.65 3.93 13.15
N GLU A 407 6.51 4.33 11.88
CA GLU A 407 7.40 4.03 10.76
C GLU A 407 8.67 4.90 10.78
N VAL A 408 8.58 6.10 11.38
CA VAL A 408 9.73 7.00 11.64
C VAL A 408 10.58 6.45 12.79
N VAL A 409 11.08 5.23 12.62
CA VAL A 409 12.27 4.76 13.30
C VAL A 409 13.42 5.27 12.46
N TYR A 410 14.16 6.27 12.97
CA TYR A 410 15.49 6.55 12.44
C TYR A 410 16.22 5.19 12.34
N HIS A 411 16.64 4.79 11.14
CA HIS A 411 17.49 3.62 10.93
C HIS A 411 18.80 3.84 11.69
N TYR A 412 18.80 3.53 12.98
CA TYR A 412 20.00 3.20 13.72
C TYR A 412 20.33 1.77 13.29
N THR A 413 21.24 1.65 12.33
CA THR A 413 21.80 0.35 11.97
C THR A 413 22.39 -0.29 13.23
N PRO A 414 22.02 -1.52 13.62
CA PRO A 414 22.54 -2.18 14.82
C PRO A 414 24.04 -2.54 14.76
N TYR A 415 24.75 -2.06 13.73
CA TYR A 415 26.16 -2.33 13.49
C TYR A 415 27.10 -1.24 14.04
N ASP A 416 26.57 -0.16 14.61
CA ASP A 416 27.38 0.92 15.23
C ASP A 416 27.79 0.62 16.69
N THR A 417 27.44 -0.55 17.21
CA THR A 417 28.05 -1.07 18.43
C THR A 417 29.00 -2.20 18.08
N PRO A 418 30.33 -2.00 18.20
CA PRO A 418 31.26 -3.11 18.01
C PRO A 418 30.95 -4.21 19.02
N PRO A 419 30.99 -5.49 18.61
CA PRO A 419 30.66 -6.63 19.48
C PRO A 419 31.60 -6.78 20.69
N ASP A 420 32.75 -6.11 20.69
CA ASP A 420 33.73 -6.13 21.79
C ASP A 420 33.42 -5.15 22.94
N ALA A 421 32.35 -4.35 22.84
CA ALA A 421 32.01 -3.37 23.89
C ALA A 421 31.51 -4.02 25.20
N LEU A 422 31.06 -5.28 25.15
CA LEU A 422 30.61 -6.01 26.34
C LEU A 422 31.76 -6.69 27.09
N ASP A 423 32.77 -7.17 26.37
CA ASP A 423 33.92 -7.87 26.96
C ASP A 423 34.99 -6.90 27.50
N LEU A 424 35.13 -5.70 26.93
CA LEU A 424 36.00 -4.66 27.50
C LEU A 424 35.43 -4.02 28.79
N ALA A 425 34.12 -4.12 29.01
CA ALA A 425 33.46 -3.54 30.19
C ALA A 425 33.64 -4.40 31.46
N LEU A 426 33.99 -5.68 31.32
CA LEU A 426 34.21 -6.60 32.43
C LEU A 426 35.68 -6.65 32.90
N ALA A 427 36.63 -6.24 32.06
CA ALA A 427 38.07 -6.32 32.35
C ALA A 427 38.69 -5.03 32.90
N ALA A 428 38.04 -3.87 32.72
CA ALA A 428 38.51 -2.60 33.28
C ALA A 428 37.61 -2.19 34.44
N GLY A 429 38.21 -2.06 35.64
CA GLY A 429 37.53 -1.56 36.84
C GLY A 429 36.74 -0.27 36.59
N PRO A 430 35.80 0.07 37.50
CA PRO A 430 34.67 0.95 37.21
C PRO A 430 35.17 2.28 36.61
N PRO A 431 34.92 2.55 35.31
CA PRO A 431 35.35 3.81 34.75
C PRO A 431 34.45 4.89 35.33
N ALA A 432 35.07 5.95 35.86
CA ALA A 432 34.38 7.19 36.18
C ALA A 432 33.63 7.61 34.91
N HIS A 433 32.30 7.45 34.91
CA HIS A 433 31.45 7.93 33.85
C HIS A 433 31.73 9.42 33.68
N LYS A 434 32.51 9.79 32.66
CA LYS A 434 32.44 11.13 32.09
C LYS A 434 31.02 11.23 31.55
N ARG A 435 30.12 11.74 32.40
CA ARG A 435 28.75 12.05 32.05
C ARG A 435 28.80 12.86 30.76
N ARG A 436 28.24 12.28 29.69
CA ARG A 436 28.16 12.95 28.39
C ARG A 436 27.56 14.33 28.62
N SER A 437 28.18 15.36 28.04
CA SER A 437 27.65 16.72 28.14
C SER A 437 26.22 16.72 27.63
N TYR A 438 25.32 17.43 28.32
CA TYR A 438 23.92 17.59 27.92
C TYR A 438 23.77 17.98 26.45
N TYR A 439 24.73 18.75 25.92
CA TYR A 439 24.81 19.11 24.52
C TYR A 439 25.02 17.94 23.57
N ASP A 440 25.91 17.01 23.91
CA ASP A 440 26.16 15.81 23.12
C ASP A 440 24.96 14.87 23.20
N ALA A 441 24.30 14.76 24.36
CA ALA A 441 23.12 13.94 24.56
C ALA A 441 21.89 14.46 23.78
N LYS A 442 21.59 15.77 23.84
CA LYS A 442 20.44 16.37 23.12
C LYS A 442 20.64 16.42 21.61
N ARG A 443 21.87 16.53 21.10
CA ARG A 443 22.15 16.41 19.66
C ARG A 443 22.07 14.97 19.15
N LEU A 444 22.51 14.00 19.95
CA LEU A 444 22.40 12.58 19.60
C LEU A 444 20.99 12.01 19.80
N GLN A 445 20.16 12.60 20.68
CA GLN A 445 18.80 12.09 20.97
C GLN A 445 17.64 12.93 20.40
N LEU A 446 17.87 14.09 19.78
CA LEU A 446 16.79 14.95 19.22
C LEU A 446 15.56 15.04 20.15
N ASP A 447 15.86 15.35 21.40
CA ASP A 447 15.00 15.15 22.56
C ASP A 447 13.92 16.25 22.71
N TYR A 448 13.53 16.86 21.59
CA TYR A 448 12.35 17.71 21.43
C TYR A 448 11.21 16.98 20.71
N VAL A 449 11.47 15.81 20.12
CA VAL A 449 10.54 15.08 19.24
C VAL A 449 10.13 13.70 19.79
N THR A 450 10.85 13.13 20.77
CA THR A 450 10.81 11.67 20.99
C THR A 450 10.49 11.16 22.41
N ASN A 451 10.00 11.98 23.35
CA ASN A 451 9.68 11.48 24.69
C ASN A 451 8.18 11.47 25.04
N PRO A 452 7.45 10.36 24.80
CA PRO A 452 6.03 10.20 25.16
C PRO A 452 5.79 9.99 26.67
N LEU A 453 6.83 9.82 27.49
CA LEU A 453 6.71 9.67 28.96
C LEU A 453 6.54 11.01 29.69
N ARG A 454 6.47 12.13 28.97
CA ARG A 454 6.09 13.45 29.51
C ARG A 454 4.60 13.78 29.41
N ASN A 455 3.79 12.88 28.85
CA ASN A 455 2.33 13.04 28.95
C ASN A 455 1.87 12.80 30.39
N ASP A 456 1.01 13.71 30.88
CA ASP A 456 0.46 13.70 32.23
C ASP A 456 0.02 12.30 32.66
N TYR A 457 0.36 11.90 33.88
CA TYR A 457 0.03 10.58 34.45
C TYR A 457 -1.49 10.28 34.44
N ASN A 458 -2.31 11.33 34.33
CA ASN A 458 -3.77 11.27 34.20
C ASN A 458 -4.23 10.71 32.83
N THR A 459 -3.46 10.89 31.77
CA THR A 459 -3.80 10.40 30.41
C THR A 459 -3.40 8.94 30.21
N LEU A 460 -2.43 8.44 30.97
CA LEU A 460 -1.90 7.07 30.87
C LEU A 460 -2.66 6.05 31.74
N SER A 461 -3.30 6.47 32.83
CA SER A 461 -3.97 5.53 33.75
C SER A 461 -5.42 5.21 33.40
N GLY A 462 -6.05 5.91 32.45
CA GLY A 462 -7.44 5.66 32.01
C GLY A 462 -8.52 5.91 33.07
N ILE A 463 -8.14 6.20 34.31
CA ILE A 463 -9.06 6.57 35.40
C ILE A 463 -9.23 8.09 35.34
N HIS A 464 -10.38 8.54 34.84
CA HIS A 464 -10.76 9.95 34.83
C HIS A 464 -10.94 10.46 36.26
N ASN A 465 -9.87 10.93 36.90
CA ASN A 465 -9.99 11.69 38.13
C ASN A 465 -10.50 13.10 37.79
N HIS A 466 -11.67 13.40 38.34
CA HIS A 466 -12.43 14.64 38.21
C HIS A 466 -11.59 15.92 38.34
N HIS A 467 -11.01 16.40 37.23
CA HIS A 467 -10.58 17.79 37.08
C HIS A 467 -11.60 18.65 36.30
N ALA A 468 -12.76 18.08 35.94
CA ALA A 468 -13.92 18.89 35.62
C ALA A 468 -14.46 19.51 36.91
N ARG A 469 -13.84 20.62 37.31
CA ARG A 469 -14.33 21.52 38.36
C ARG A 469 -15.77 21.91 38.02
N PRO A 470 -16.78 21.52 38.81
CA PRO A 470 -18.05 22.23 38.78
C PRO A 470 -17.75 23.62 39.33
N ALA A 471 -18.27 24.66 38.69
CA ALA A 471 -18.29 25.98 39.27
C ALA A 471 -19.02 25.92 40.64
N GLY A 472 -18.30 25.93 41.77
CA GLY A 472 -18.90 26.14 43.09
C GLY A 472 -18.34 25.47 44.35
N GLY A 473 -17.27 24.66 44.33
CA GLY A 473 -16.78 23.96 45.54
C GLY A 473 -15.38 24.39 46.00
N ALA A 474 -15.21 24.73 47.28
CA ALA A 474 -13.93 25.07 47.92
C ALA A 474 -13.01 23.83 48.11
N PRO A 475 -11.67 23.98 48.06
CA PRO A 475 -10.73 22.86 48.14
C PRO A 475 -10.56 22.34 49.59
N HIS A 476 -10.47 21.02 49.76
CA HIS A 476 -10.01 20.40 50.99
C HIS A 476 -8.49 20.62 51.14
N GLU A 477 -8.12 21.75 51.75
CA GLU A 477 -6.77 22.02 52.27
C GLU A 477 -6.45 21.07 53.42
N GLY A 478 -5.57 20.10 53.23
CA GLY A 478 -4.99 19.39 54.38
C GLY A 478 -4.46 17.97 54.15
N VAL A 479 -4.68 17.34 53.00
CA VAL A 479 -4.23 15.96 52.79
C VAL A 479 -3.11 15.88 51.75
N LEU A 480 -1.91 15.54 52.21
CA LEU A 480 -0.73 15.33 51.38
C LEU A 480 -0.89 13.99 50.63
N THR A 481 -1.32 14.05 49.37
CA THR A 481 -1.54 12.85 48.56
C THR A 481 -0.25 12.38 47.89
N HIS A 482 -0.15 11.09 47.62
CA HIS A 482 1.00 10.48 46.92
C HIS A 482 1.21 11.09 45.52
N LEU A 483 0.16 11.66 44.94
CA LEU A 483 0.19 12.42 43.68
C LEU A 483 0.93 13.75 43.84
N LEU A 484 0.66 14.51 44.91
CA LEU A 484 1.38 15.75 45.23
C LEU A 484 2.87 15.49 45.47
N VAL A 485 3.21 14.41 46.16
CA VAL A 485 4.61 14.00 46.37
C VAL A 485 5.28 13.61 45.05
N SER A 486 4.58 12.88 44.18
CA SER A 486 5.09 12.50 42.87
C SER A 486 5.29 13.72 41.96
N GLN A 487 4.34 14.65 41.92
CA GLN A 487 4.44 15.89 41.15
C GLN A 487 5.61 16.77 41.64
N LEU A 488 5.78 16.86 42.96
CA LEU A 488 6.90 17.59 43.56
C LEU A 488 8.25 16.98 43.17
N ASN A 489 8.36 15.64 43.18
CA ASN A 489 9.57 14.94 42.74
C ASN A 489 9.85 15.11 41.23
N CYS A 490 8.82 15.09 40.39
CA CYS A 490 8.93 15.42 38.96
C CYS A 490 9.45 16.85 38.73
N ASN A 491 9.02 17.81 39.55
CA ASN A 491 9.49 19.18 39.46
C ASN A 491 10.95 19.33 39.91
N TYR A 492 11.37 18.64 40.98
CA TYR A 492 12.79 18.65 41.41
C TYR A 492 13.73 18.03 40.37
N THR A 493 13.32 16.92 39.76
CA THR A 493 14.10 16.28 38.68
C THR A 493 14.18 17.16 37.43
N ALA A 494 13.10 17.84 37.06
CA ALA A 494 13.11 18.82 35.97
C ALA A 494 14.05 19.99 36.24
N LEU A 495 14.06 20.52 37.48
CA LEU A 495 14.94 21.63 37.87
C LEU A 495 16.41 21.21 37.90
N ALA A 496 16.70 19.97 38.31
CA ALA A 496 18.06 19.40 38.27
C ALA A 496 18.59 19.28 36.82
N LEU A 497 17.73 18.90 35.87
CA LEU A 497 18.08 18.83 34.44
C LEU A 497 18.35 20.22 33.85
N LEU A 498 17.49 21.20 34.12
CA LEU A 498 17.68 22.60 33.70
C LEU A 498 18.98 23.19 34.25
N LYS A 499 19.37 22.83 35.48
CA LYS A 499 20.65 23.26 36.05
C LYS A 499 21.84 22.62 35.34
N GLN A 500 21.78 21.32 35.04
CA GLN A 500 22.82 20.64 34.26
C GLN A 500 22.96 21.20 32.84
N GLU A 501 21.85 21.56 32.21
CA GLU A 501 21.82 22.25 30.92
C GLU A 501 22.60 23.56 31.02
N HIS A 502 22.21 24.45 31.94
CA HIS A 502 22.88 25.73 32.15
C HIS A 502 24.39 25.59 32.39
N ASP A 503 24.78 24.62 33.22
CA ASP A 503 26.19 24.38 33.54
C ASP A 503 27.00 23.88 32.32
N ALA A 504 26.39 23.06 31.45
CA ALA A 504 27.01 22.60 30.21
C ALA A 504 27.17 23.75 29.19
N TYR A 505 26.17 24.63 29.07
CA TYR A 505 26.25 25.85 28.27
C TYR A 505 27.38 26.77 28.76
N ALA A 506 27.48 26.97 30.08
CA ALA A 506 28.52 27.78 30.68
C ALA A 506 29.93 27.19 30.45
N ALA A 507 30.07 25.87 30.55
CA ALA A 507 31.34 25.18 30.26
C ALA A 507 31.74 25.27 28.77
N HIS A 508 30.79 25.16 27.85
CA HIS A 508 31.03 25.26 26.40
C HIS A 508 31.30 26.72 25.94
N ALA A 509 30.85 27.71 26.71
CA ALA A 509 31.12 29.13 26.52
C ALA A 509 32.45 29.60 27.13
N ALA A 510 33.20 28.71 27.81
CA ALA A 510 34.43 29.08 28.50
C ALA A 510 35.53 29.56 27.50
N PRO A 511 36.20 30.70 27.75
CA PRO A 511 37.21 31.29 26.88
C PRO A 511 38.36 30.36 26.42
N PRO A 512 38.93 29.45 27.26
CA PRO A 512 40.06 28.64 26.83
C PRO A 512 39.74 27.65 25.70
N HIS A 513 38.47 27.26 25.54
CA HIS A 513 38.05 26.36 24.45
C HIS A 513 37.99 27.04 23.08
N HIS A 514 37.76 28.36 23.04
CA HIS A 514 37.65 29.13 21.79
C HIS A 514 39.02 29.59 21.26
N ALA A 515 40.01 29.70 22.14
CA ALA A 515 41.36 30.17 21.79
C ALA A 515 42.29 29.06 21.23
N ALA A 516 42.11 27.80 21.64
CA ALA A 516 43.06 26.71 21.32
C ALA A 516 42.70 25.87 20.09
N CYS A 517 41.42 25.75 19.72
CA CYS A 517 40.98 25.04 18.52
C CYS A 517 39.75 25.74 17.95
N GLY A 518 39.88 26.33 16.75
CA GLY A 518 38.76 26.95 16.06
C GLY A 518 37.62 25.95 15.85
N ARG A 519 36.37 26.42 16.02
CA ARG A 519 35.13 25.61 16.05
C ARG A 519 35.02 24.52 14.98
N ARG A 520 35.59 24.74 13.79
CA ARG A 520 35.48 23.81 12.64
C ARG A 520 36.56 22.72 12.61
N VAL A 521 37.70 22.92 13.26
CA VAL A 521 38.88 22.04 13.09
C VAL A 521 38.72 20.72 13.86
N ALA A 522 38.07 20.75 15.03
CA ALA A 522 37.80 19.52 15.78
C ALA A 522 36.72 18.67 15.10
N ASP A 523 35.69 19.30 14.56
CA ASP A 523 34.61 18.63 13.84
C ASP A 523 35.11 18.04 12.52
N THR A 524 35.97 18.75 11.79
CA THR A 524 36.59 18.20 10.58
C THR A 524 37.54 17.05 10.88
N LYS A 525 38.28 17.08 11.99
CA LYS A 525 39.14 15.95 12.41
C LYS A 525 38.32 14.72 12.79
N LYS A 526 37.18 14.89 13.46
CA LYS A 526 36.26 13.78 13.77
C LYS A 526 35.64 13.21 12.50
N ALA A 527 35.18 14.07 11.59
CA ALA A 527 34.64 13.63 10.31
C ALA A 527 35.70 12.89 9.46
N LEU A 528 36.95 13.38 9.45
CA LEU A 528 38.06 12.72 8.76
C LEU A 528 38.35 11.34 9.36
N ALA A 529 38.34 11.19 10.68
CA ALA A 529 38.56 9.91 11.34
C ALA A 529 37.50 8.87 10.96
N LEU A 530 36.23 9.26 10.90
CA LEU A 530 35.14 8.38 10.46
C LEU A 530 35.29 7.95 9.00
N VAL A 531 35.68 8.88 8.12
CA VAL A 531 35.95 8.56 6.70
C VAL A 531 37.11 7.59 6.55
N LEU A 532 38.15 7.71 7.38
CA LEU A 532 39.29 6.78 7.36
C LEU A 532 38.87 5.37 7.81
N GLU A 533 38.05 5.26 8.86
CA GLU A 533 37.50 3.97 9.31
C GLU A 533 36.64 3.29 8.23
N ASP A 534 35.83 4.05 7.50
CA ASP A 534 35.02 3.55 6.38
C ASP A 534 35.90 3.00 5.23
N VAL A 535 37.00 3.69 4.93
CA VAL A 535 37.96 3.27 3.91
C VAL A 535 38.64 1.96 4.32
N ASP A 536 39.09 1.85 5.58
CA ASP A 536 39.71 0.63 6.10
C ASP A 536 38.75 -0.57 6.04
N HIS A 537 37.47 -0.36 6.39
CA HIS A 537 36.45 -1.39 6.25
C HIS A 537 36.22 -1.82 4.79
N ALA A 538 36.22 -0.87 3.86
CA ALA A 538 36.10 -1.18 2.43
C ALA A 538 37.30 -1.98 1.91
N GLU A 539 38.51 -1.64 2.33
CA GLU A 539 39.74 -2.37 1.98
C GLU A 539 39.73 -3.80 2.51
N GLN A 540 39.30 -4.02 3.75
CA GLN A 540 39.15 -5.36 4.32
C GLN A 540 38.15 -6.22 3.52
N ARG A 541 37.02 -5.64 3.09
CA ARG A 541 36.03 -6.34 2.26
C ARG A 541 36.61 -6.71 0.90
N LEU A 542 37.39 -5.82 0.29
CA LEU A 542 38.09 -6.10 -0.96
C LEU A 542 39.09 -7.24 -0.80
N ALA A 543 39.89 -7.24 0.27
CA ALA A 543 40.86 -8.29 0.55
C ALA A 543 40.20 -9.67 0.73
N VAL A 544 39.09 -9.75 1.49
CA VAL A 544 38.31 -10.99 1.66
C VAL A 544 37.74 -11.46 0.31
N THR A 545 37.25 -10.53 -0.51
CA THR A 545 36.69 -10.85 -1.82
C THR A 545 37.77 -11.38 -2.76
N GLN A 546 38.93 -10.71 -2.84
CA GLN A 546 40.07 -11.16 -3.64
C GLN A 546 40.54 -12.56 -3.24
N LYS A 547 40.62 -12.86 -1.94
CA LYS A 547 40.97 -14.21 -1.44
C LYS A 547 39.97 -15.27 -1.88
N LYS A 548 38.67 -14.97 -1.82
CA LYS A 548 37.61 -15.88 -2.32
C LYS A 548 37.72 -16.11 -3.83
N THR A 549 37.99 -15.04 -4.60
CA THR A 549 38.17 -15.13 -6.05
C THR A 549 39.39 -15.97 -6.41
N ALA A 550 40.51 -15.78 -5.73
CA ALA A 550 41.72 -16.58 -5.92
C ALA A 550 41.49 -18.07 -5.60
N LYS A 551 40.78 -18.38 -4.51
CA LYS A 551 40.42 -19.77 -4.17
C LYS A 551 39.57 -20.43 -5.26
N ARG A 552 38.54 -19.73 -5.75
CA ARG A 552 37.69 -20.23 -6.84
C ARG A 552 38.47 -20.40 -8.16
N ALA A 553 39.40 -19.50 -8.46
CA ALA A 553 40.27 -19.63 -9.62
C ALA A 553 41.13 -20.91 -9.52
N HIS A 554 41.69 -21.18 -8.34
CA HIS A 554 42.45 -22.40 -8.10
C HIS A 554 41.58 -23.67 -8.24
N GLU A 555 40.39 -23.69 -7.65
CA GLU A 555 39.42 -24.80 -7.78
C GLU A 555 39.06 -25.05 -9.25
N ASN A 556 38.82 -23.99 -10.04
CA ASN A 556 38.55 -24.08 -11.46
C ASN A 556 39.74 -24.67 -12.25
N THR A 557 40.98 -24.28 -11.92
CA THR A 557 42.17 -24.87 -12.56
C THR A 557 42.32 -26.35 -12.22
N ALA A 558 42.11 -26.74 -10.96
CA ALA A 558 42.17 -28.15 -10.54
C ALA A 558 41.09 -29.01 -11.23
N LEU A 559 39.87 -28.47 -11.38
CA LEU A 559 38.80 -29.13 -12.12
C LEU A 559 39.12 -29.26 -13.61
N ALA A 560 39.72 -28.23 -14.22
CA ALA A 560 40.15 -28.28 -15.61
C ALA A 560 41.23 -29.35 -15.84
N ASP A 561 42.21 -29.45 -14.94
CA ASP A 561 43.24 -30.49 -14.99
C ASP A 561 42.66 -31.89 -14.80
N ARG A 562 41.73 -32.06 -13.84
CA ARG A 562 41.03 -33.35 -13.64
C ARG A 562 40.24 -33.74 -14.89
N HIS A 563 39.56 -32.79 -15.52
CA HIS A 563 38.83 -33.02 -16.76
C HIS A 563 39.76 -33.38 -17.92
N LYS A 564 40.94 -32.75 -18.00
CA LYS A 564 41.98 -33.09 -18.99
C LYS A 564 42.52 -34.52 -18.80
N ARG A 565 42.77 -34.94 -17.55
CA ARG A 565 43.20 -36.31 -17.22
C ARG A 565 42.14 -37.34 -17.59
N LEU A 566 40.89 -37.13 -17.19
CA LEU A 566 39.78 -38.02 -17.54
C LEU A 566 39.58 -38.13 -19.05
N LYS A 567 39.75 -37.03 -19.80
CA LYS A 567 39.74 -37.07 -21.28
C LYS A 567 40.88 -37.91 -21.86
N ALA A 568 42.09 -37.81 -21.31
CA ALA A 568 43.22 -38.63 -21.73
C ALA A 568 43.00 -40.12 -21.42
N ASP A 569 42.47 -40.44 -20.23
CA ASP A 569 42.11 -41.81 -19.84
C ASP A 569 41.04 -42.41 -20.77
N LEU A 570 40.05 -41.60 -21.15
CA LEU A 570 39.01 -41.97 -22.09
C LEU A 570 39.54 -42.22 -23.50
N ALA A 571 40.49 -41.41 -23.97
CA ALA A 571 41.15 -41.65 -25.26
C ALA A 571 42.00 -42.94 -25.23
N GLY A 572 42.65 -43.24 -24.11
CA GLY A 572 43.46 -44.45 -23.92
C GLY A 572 42.66 -45.75 -23.77
N LEU A 573 41.34 -45.71 -23.62
CA LEU A 573 40.48 -46.92 -23.55
C LEU A 573 40.50 -47.74 -24.85
N ALA A 574 40.77 -47.12 -26.00
CA ALA A 574 40.88 -47.80 -27.28
C ALA A 574 42.13 -48.70 -27.38
N ASP A 575 43.14 -48.44 -26.56
CA ASP A 575 44.45 -49.10 -26.59
C ASP A 575 44.67 -50.14 -25.49
N ARG A 576 43.69 -50.34 -24.60
CA ARG A 576 43.76 -51.41 -23.59
C ARG A 576 43.71 -52.80 -24.23
N GLY A 577 44.53 -53.73 -23.76
CA GLY A 577 44.72 -55.07 -24.37
C GLY A 577 43.42 -55.89 -24.51
N ASP A 578 42.53 -55.79 -23.54
CA ASP A 578 41.20 -56.44 -23.51
C ASP A 578 40.22 -55.94 -24.59
N VAL A 579 40.44 -54.73 -25.10
CA VAL A 579 39.67 -54.11 -26.20
C VAL A 579 40.41 -54.28 -27.52
N ARG A 580 41.76 -54.23 -27.49
CA ARG A 580 42.63 -54.29 -28.66
C ARG A 580 42.55 -55.63 -29.40
N ASP A 581 42.48 -56.71 -28.64
CA ASP A 581 42.56 -58.09 -29.15
C ASP A 581 41.22 -58.59 -29.70
N ASN A 582 40.12 -57.85 -29.49
CA ASN A 582 38.79 -58.17 -30.01
C ASN A 582 38.31 -57.11 -31.01
N ALA A 583 38.33 -57.46 -32.31
CA ALA A 583 38.00 -56.54 -33.42
C ALA A 583 36.61 -55.88 -33.29
N LEU A 584 35.63 -56.61 -32.76
CA LEU A 584 34.26 -56.12 -32.59
C LEU A 584 34.20 -55.05 -31.49
N ARG A 585 34.84 -55.30 -30.35
CA ARG A 585 34.94 -54.36 -29.21
C ARG A 585 35.69 -53.09 -29.60
N ARG A 586 36.79 -53.22 -30.35
CA ARG A 586 37.55 -52.08 -30.87
C ARG A 586 36.71 -51.17 -31.77
N SER A 587 35.97 -51.76 -32.71
CA SER A 587 35.08 -51.01 -33.61
C SER A 587 33.90 -50.33 -32.88
N PHE A 588 33.44 -50.93 -31.78
CA PHE A 588 32.38 -50.37 -30.93
C PHE A 588 32.90 -49.15 -30.14
N VAL A 589 34.05 -49.27 -29.48
CA VAL A 589 34.66 -48.18 -28.70
C VAL A 589 35.01 -47.00 -29.61
N GLN A 590 35.58 -47.24 -30.80
CA GLN A 590 35.88 -46.18 -31.77
C GLN A 590 34.62 -45.46 -32.25
N ARG A 591 33.55 -46.20 -32.57
CA ARG A 591 32.26 -45.59 -32.95
C ARG A 591 31.67 -44.79 -31.81
N GLN A 592 31.79 -45.25 -30.57
CA GLN A 592 31.25 -44.55 -29.40
C GLN A 592 32.03 -43.27 -29.08
N LEU A 593 33.36 -43.29 -29.18
CA LEU A 593 34.19 -42.08 -29.08
C LEU A 593 33.82 -41.08 -30.17
N ARG A 594 33.63 -41.55 -31.42
CA ARG A 594 33.21 -40.68 -32.53
C ARG A 594 31.83 -40.07 -32.34
N ILE A 595 30.87 -40.84 -31.82
CA ILE A 595 29.53 -40.34 -31.46
C ILE A 595 29.66 -39.25 -30.40
N TRP A 596 30.54 -39.43 -29.41
CA TRP A 596 30.73 -38.44 -28.37
C TRP A 596 31.38 -37.15 -28.90
N ASP A 597 32.41 -37.24 -29.73
CA ASP A 597 33.01 -36.07 -30.39
C ASP A 597 31.96 -35.30 -31.20
N LEU A 598 31.16 -36.01 -32.01
CA LEU A 598 30.09 -35.40 -32.79
C LEU A 598 29.02 -34.75 -31.90
N GLN A 599 28.66 -35.38 -30.78
CA GLN A 599 27.74 -34.77 -29.80
C GLN A 599 28.33 -33.53 -29.14
N HIS A 600 29.63 -33.52 -28.86
CA HIS A 600 30.34 -32.36 -28.33
C HIS A 600 30.37 -31.22 -29.34
N ASP A 601 30.69 -31.50 -30.60
CA ASP A 601 30.73 -30.52 -31.68
C ASP A 601 29.34 -29.93 -31.95
N VAL A 602 28.30 -30.77 -31.97
CA VAL A 602 26.90 -30.30 -32.07
C VAL A 602 26.53 -29.40 -30.89
N LYS A 603 26.88 -29.79 -29.65
CA LYS A 603 26.63 -28.95 -28.46
C LYS A 603 27.38 -27.62 -28.53
N ALA A 604 28.65 -27.63 -28.96
CA ALA A 604 29.46 -26.43 -29.11
C ALA A 604 28.90 -25.49 -30.19
N LEU A 605 28.47 -26.03 -31.34
CA LEU A 605 27.84 -25.26 -32.41
C LEU A 605 26.47 -24.70 -31.99
N VAL A 606 25.66 -25.46 -31.26
CA VAL A 606 24.39 -25.00 -30.70
C VAL A 606 24.63 -23.87 -29.69
N ALA A 607 25.61 -24.02 -28.79
CA ALA A 607 25.97 -22.97 -27.83
C ALA A 607 26.47 -21.70 -28.53
N THR A 608 27.33 -21.83 -29.54
CA THR A 608 27.83 -20.69 -30.33
C THR A 608 26.70 -20.00 -31.09
N ARG A 609 25.76 -20.77 -31.65
CA ARG A 609 24.58 -20.22 -32.33
C ARG A 609 23.64 -19.50 -31.36
N ALA A 610 23.45 -20.06 -30.16
CA ALA A 610 22.65 -19.44 -29.11
C ALA A 610 23.29 -18.13 -28.64
N ALA A 611 24.60 -18.13 -28.35
CA ALA A 611 25.34 -16.91 -27.98
C ALA A 611 25.22 -15.82 -29.06
N ARG A 612 25.42 -16.15 -30.34
CA ARG A 612 25.23 -15.19 -31.44
C ARG A 612 23.79 -14.69 -31.58
N ALA A 613 22.79 -15.52 -31.27
CA ALA A 613 21.40 -15.11 -31.28
C ALA A 613 21.08 -14.17 -30.11
N ASP A 614 21.64 -14.44 -28.93
CA ASP A 614 21.52 -13.61 -27.74
C ASP A 614 22.23 -12.26 -27.94
N ASP A 615 23.44 -12.24 -28.49
CA ASP A 615 24.16 -11.01 -28.85
C ASP A 615 23.35 -10.17 -29.85
N LYS A 616 22.80 -10.80 -30.89
CA LYS A 616 21.97 -10.11 -31.88
C LYS A 616 20.67 -9.58 -31.26
N SER A 617 20.08 -10.31 -30.31
CA SER A 617 18.90 -9.88 -29.57
C SER A 617 19.22 -8.68 -28.66
N TYR A 618 20.36 -8.73 -27.97
CA TYR A 618 20.85 -7.66 -27.12
C TYR A 618 21.15 -6.40 -27.93
N MET A 619 21.90 -6.52 -29.03
CA MET A 619 22.20 -5.39 -29.93
C MET A 619 20.95 -4.76 -30.53
N ARG A 620 19.92 -5.55 -30.87
CA ARG A 620 18.64 -5.03 -31.35
C ARG A 620 17.87 -4.28 -30.27
N LYS A 621 17.86 -4.80 -29.04
CA LYS A 621 17.24 -4.11 -27.90
C LYS A 621 17.97 -2.80 -27.60
N GLU A 622 19.30 -2.82 -27.64
CA GLU A 622 20.09 -1.63 -27.37
C GLU A 622 19.89 -0.56 -28.44
N ALA A 623 19.83 -0.95 -29.72
CA ALA A 623 19.46 -0.04 -30.80
C ALA A 623 18.05 0.57 -30.60
N ALA A 624 17.06 -0.26 -30.27
CA ALA A 624 15.70 0.21 -30.00
C ALA A 624 15.62 1.12 -28.75
N ASN A 625 16.41 0.84 -27.71
CA ASN A 625 16.50 1.69 -26.52
C ASN A 625 17.14 3.04 -26.86
N CYS A 626 18.19 3.06 -27.68
CA CYS A 626 18.81 4.30 -28.17
C CYS A 626 17.83 5.12 -29.00
N GLU A 627 17.08 4.51 -29.91
CA GLU A 627 16.04 5.18 -30.71
C GLU A 627 14.95 5.78 -29.81
N ALA A 628 14.47 5.02 -28.81
CA ALA A 628 13.48 5.50 -27.84
C ALA A 628 14.02 6.65 -26.99
N ALA A 629 15.27 6.58 -26.53
CA ALA A 629 15.92 7.62 -25.76
C ALA A 629 16.12 8.90 -26.59
N MET A 630 16.48 8.77 -27.86
CA MET A 630 16.56 9.90 -28.79
C MET A 630 15.20 10.56 -29.00
N ALA A 631 14.13 9.78 -29.21
CA ALA A 631 12.78 10.31 -29.36
C ALA A 631 12.29 11.02 -28.08
N GLN A 632 12.57 10.44 -26.91
CA GLN A 632 12.23 11.06 -25.63
C GLN A 632 13.01 12.36 -25.39
N SER A 633 14.31 12.36 -25.69
CA SER A 633 15.16 13.56 -25.59
C SER A 633 14.66 14.68 -26.51
N GLN A 634 14.30 14.35 -27.76
CA GLN A 634 13.71 15.32 -28.70
C GLN A 634 12.38 15.89 -28.20
N ALA A 635 11.51 15.05 -27.63
CA ALA A 635 10.26 15.51 -27.03
C ALA A 635 10.49 16.46 -25.84
N GLN A 636 11.46 16.14 -24.98
CA GLN A 636 11.84 16.99 -23.84
C GLN A 636 12.45 18.32 -24.29
N ILE A 637 13.28 18.32 -25.34
CA ILE A 637 13.83 19.54 -25.92
C ILE A 637 12.69 20.44 -26.43
N ALA A 638 11.72 19.87 -27.15
CA ALA A 638 10.57 20.62 -27.65
C ALA A 638 9.70 21.21 -26.53
N GLU A 639 9.51 20.47 -25.42
CA GLU A 639 8.79 20.95 -24.23
C GLU A 639 9.54 22.10 -23.55
N LEU A 640 10.87 21.96 -23.37
CA LEU A 640 11.72 23.02 -22.79
C LEU A 640 11.74 24.27 -23.66
N GLU A 641 11.78 24.14 -24.99
CA GLU A 641 11.69 25.28 -25.91
C GLU A 641 10.36 26.02 -25.76
N ALA A 642 9.24 25.29 -25.63
CA ALA A 642 7.93 25.89 -25.38
C ALA A 642 7.88 26.63 -24.03
N ASP A 643 8.46 26.04 -22.98
CA ASP A 643 8.54 26.67 -21.66
C ASP A 643 9.40 27.93 -21.66
N ILE A 644 10.53 27.93 -22.37
CA ILE A 644 11.38 29.10 -22.54
C ILE A 644 10.58 30.25 -23.17
N VAL A 645 9.84 29.99 -24.24
CA VAL A 645 9.00 31.00 -24.90
C VAL A 645 7.93 31.54 -23.95
N LEU A 646 7.27 30.67 -23.19
CA LEU A 646 6.25 31.05 -22.22
C LEU A 646 6.83 31.92 -21.09
N LEU A 647 7.98 31.54 -20.55
CA LEU A 647 8.69 32.28 -19.49
C LEU A 647 9.18 33.65 -19.99
N GLN A 648 9.70 33.73 -21.22
CA GLN A 648 10.06 34.99 -21.85
C GLN A 648 8.85 35.93 -21.97
N GLY A 649 7.69 35.40 -22.36
CA GLY A 649 6.43 36.16 -22.38
C GLY A 649 6.01 36.67 -21.00
N LYS A 650 6.14 35.85 -19.95
CA LYS A 650 5.86 36.26 -18.57
C LYS A 650 6.83 37.34 -18.08
N LEU A 651 8.12 37.22 -18.39
CA LEU A 651 9.12 38.23 -18.03
C LEU A 651 8.86 39.57 -18.71
N ALA A 652 8.46 39.57 -19.98
CA ALA A 652 8.07 40.79 -20.69
C ALA A 652 6.86 41.47 -20.03
N LEU A 653 5.83 40.71 -19.68
CA LEU A 653 4.65 41.22 -18.99
C LEU A 653 4.98 41.79 -17.60
N LEU A 654 5.83 41.10 -16.83
CA LEU A 654 6.28 41.60 -15.53
C LEU A 654 7.08 42.90 -15.66
N ALA A 655 7.96 43.01 -16.66
CA ALA A 655 8.71 44.23 -16.92
C ALA A 655 7.78 45.41 -17.27
N GLU A 656 6.72 45.18 -18.05
CA GLU A 656 5.71 46.20 -18.34
C GLU A 656 4.94 46.64 -17.09
N LEU A 657 4.53 45.69 -16.24
CA LEU A 657 3.86 45.99 -14.98
C LEU A 657 4.77 46.76 -14.01
N GLU A 658 6.04 46.39 -13.90
CA GLU A 658 7.02 47.12 -13.09
C GLU A 658 7.21 48.55 -13.60
N ALA A 659 7.30 48.75 -14.92
CA ALA A 659 7.41 50.08 -15.51
C ALA A 659 6.16 50.94 -15.21
N GLN A 660 4.96 50.36 -15.27
CA GLN A 660 3.72 51.06 -14.90
C GLN A 660 3.67 51.39 -13.40
N ALA A 661 4.05 50.46 -12.54
CA ALA A 661 4.09 50.66 -11.09
C ALA A 661 5.11 51.74 -10.70
N GLN A 662 6.29 51.76 -11.33
CA GLN A 662 7.29 52.79 -11.13
C GLN A 662 6.77 54.17 -11.53
N ARG A 663 6.11 54.30 -12.69
CA ARG A 663 5.48 55.58 -13.12
C ARG A 663 4.45 56.05 -12.11
N ALA A 664 3.53 55.16 -11.71
CA ALA A 664 2.51 55.47 -10.71
C ALA A 664 3.12 55.92 -9.36
N PHE A 665 4.21 55.28 -8.93
CA PHE A 665 4.93 55.67 -7.72
C PHE A 665 5.58 57.06 -7.84
N TYR A 666 6.20 57.38 -8.98
CA TYR A 666 6.78 58.70 -9.21
C TYR A 666 5.71 59.80 -9.24
N ASP A 667 4.56 59.54 -9.86
CA ASP A 667 3.44 60.47 -9.89
C ASP A 667 2.86 60.72 -8.48
N GLN A 668 2.67 59.66 -7.70
CA GLN A 668 2.22 59.78 -6.30
C GLN A 668 3.22 60.55 -5.44
N ARG A 669 4.53 60.28 -5.61
CA ARG A 669 5.59 60.99 -4.90
C ARG A 669 5.60 62.48 -5.25
N ALA A 670 5.43 62.84 -6.52
CA ALA A 670 5.36 64.23 -6.96
C ALA A 670 4.12 64.95 -6.37
N ALA A 671 2.97 64.28 -6.37
CA ALA A 671 1.74 64.81 -5.77
C ALA A 671 1.90 65.07 -4.25
N LEU A 672 2.50 64.12 -3.52
CA LEU A 672 2.79 64.29 -2.09
C LEU A 672 3.79 65.42 -1.82
N GLN A 673 4.83 65.56 -2.65
CA GLN A 673 5.77 66.68 -2.53
C GLN A 673 5.09 68.03 -2.74
N ALA A 674 4.17 68.13 -3.71
CA ALA A 674 3.38 69.33 -3.94
C ALA A 674 2.46 69.66 -2.74
N GLN A 675 1.81 68.65 -2.16
CA GLN A 675 0.99 68.82 -0.95
C GLN A 675 1.82 69.29 0.24
N ILE A 676 3.01 68.73 0.46
CA ILE A 676 3.92 69.16 1.53
C ILE A 676 4.37 70.61 1.31
N ALA A 677 4.65 71.01 0.07
CA ALA A 677 5.01 72.38 -0.26
C ALA A 677 3.88 73.36 0.06
N ALA A 678 2.64 73.04 -0.36
CA ALA A 678 1.45 73.84 -0.05
C ALA A 678 1.18 73.92 1.47
N ALA A 679 1.28 72.80 2.19
CA ALA A 679 1.12 72.80 3.64
C ALA A 679 2.18 73.64 4.36
N LYS A 680 3.42 73.69 3.83
CA LYS A 680 4.48 74.56 4.37
C LYS A 680 4.17 76.04 4.14
N THR A 681 3.65 76.41 2.97
CA THR A 681 3.25 77.81 2.70
C THR A 681 2.10 78.23 3.60
N ASP A 682 1.11 77.35 3.82
CA ASP A 682 -0.02 77.60 4.71
C ASP A 682 0.43 77.73 6.17
N ASN A 683 1.33 76.85 6.63
CA ASN A 683 1.89 76.92 7.98
C ASN A 683 2.67 78.22 8.19
N ALA A 684 3.46 78.65 7.20
CA ALA A 684 4.17 79.93 7.24
C ALA A 684 3.19 81.12 7.34
N ALA A 685 2.10 81.09 6.56
CA ALA A 685 1.06 82.12 6.62
C ALA A 685 0.33 82.13 7.99
N LEU A 686 0.02 80.96 8.55
CA LEU A 686 -0.58 80.84 9.88
C LEU A 686 0.37 81.33 10.98
N ARG A 687 1.66 81.01 10.91
CA ARG A 687 2.68 81.55 11.83
C ARG A 687 2.77 83.06 11.76
N ALA A 688 2.72 83.64 10.55
CA ALA A 688 2.71 85.09 10.38
C ALA A 688 1.44 85.73 10.96
N ARG A 689 0.26 85.11 10.79
CA ARG A 689 -0.99 85.55 11.42
C ARG A 689 -0.91 85.48 12.95
N LEU A 690 -0.37 84.38 13.50
CA LEU A 690 -0.22 84.18 14.93
C LEU A 690 0.79 85.18 15.53
N ALA A 691 1.88 85.48 14.84
CA ALA A 691 2.80 86.53 15.25
C ALA A 691 2.12 87.91 15.29
N LYS A 692 1.28 88.24 14.30
CA LYS A 692 0.48 89.47 14.31
C LYS A 692 -0.54 89.52 15.46
N THR A 693 -1.23 88.42 15.74
CA THR A 693 -2.19 88.38 16.87
C THR A 693 -1.49 88.47 18.23
N LEU A 694 -0.31 87.84 18.38
CA LEU A 694 0.50 87.96 19.59
C LEU A 694 1.07 89.39 19.76
N ALA A 695 1.49 90.05 18.67
CA ALA A 695 1.89 91.46 18.71
C ALA A 695 0.73 92.36 19.12
N TYR A 696 -0.45 92.17 18.54
CA TYR A 696 -1.68 92.88 18.92
C TYR A 696 -2.08 92.65 20.38
N LEU A 697 -1.97 91.41 20.89
CA LEU A 697 -2.21 91.08 22.30
C LEU A 697 -1.19 91.74 23.23
N LYS A 698 0.07 91.85 22.81
CA LYS A 698 1.12 92.56 23.55
C LYS A 698 0.84 94.06 23.62
N GLU A 699 0.43 94.67 22.50
CA GLU A 699 0.06 96.09 22.43
C GLU A 699 -1.21 96.43 23.22
N THR A 700 -2.19 95.52 23.27
CA THR A 700 -3.44 95.70 24.02
C THR A 700 -3.33 95.36 25.52
N SER A 701 -2.23 94.75 25.97
CA SER A 701 -2.00 94.42 27.38
C SER A 701 -1.89 95.65 28.32
N HIS A 702 -1.69 96.85 27.75
CA HIS A 702 -1.67 98.11 28.51
C HIS A 702 -3.05 98.77 28.68
N LEU A 703 -4.12 98.24 28.09
CA LEU A 703 -5.48 98.76 28.23
C LEU A 703 -6.28 98.00 29.29
N LYS A 704 -5.83 98.10 30.54
CA LYS A 704 -6.66 97.77 31.72
C LYS A 704 -6.72 98.96 32.68
N LYS A 705 -7.50 99.99 32.31
CA LYS A 705 -8.38 100.71 33.25
C LYS A 705 -9.31 101.73 32.56
N ARG A 706 -10.60 101.49 32.79
CA ARG A 706 -11.72 102.41 32.99
C ARG A 706 -12.61 102.85 31.80
N LYS A 707 -13.83 102.29 31.90
CA LYS A 707 -15.16 102.94 31.93
C LYS A 707 -15.70 103.54 30.63
N GLY A 708 -16.88 103.04 30.24
CA GLY A 708 -17.86 103.83 29.51
C GLY A 708 -18.92 103.00 28.80
N ARG A 709 -20.09 102.91 29.42
CA ARG A 709 -21.38 102.40 28.91
C ARG A 709 -21.60 102.55 27.40
N GLY A 710 -22.29 101.59 26.79
CA GLY A 710 -23.06 101.84 25.58
C GLY A 710 -23.52 100.60 24.82
N LEU A 711 -24.70 100.10 25.17
CA LEU A 711 -25.66 99.38 24.33
C LEU A 711 -25.19 98.22 23.42
N THR A 712 -25.66 97.03 23.78
CA THR A 712 -26.12 96.01 22.82
C THR A 712 -27.12 96.59 21.82
N PRO A 713 -27.11 96.09 20.58
CA PRO A 713 -28.29 95.32 20.18
C PRO A 713 -27.98 94.00 19.48
N SER A 714 -28.91 93.09 19.72
CA SER A 714 -29.10 91.75 19.18
C SER A 714 -29.36 91.69 17.67
N ALA A 715 -29.24 90.46 17.16
CA ALA A 715 -29.90 89.84 15.99
C ALA A 715 -29.09 89.83 14.69
N ARG A 716 -28.55 88.68 14.30
CA ARG A 716 -29.23 87.56 13.63
C ARG A 716 -28.33 86.34 13.58
#